data_AF-A0AAD8WT21-F1
#
_entry.id   AF-A0AAD8WT21-F1
#
_cell.length_a   1.000
_cell.length_b   1.000
_cell.length_c   1.000
_cell.angle_alpha   90.00
_cell.angle_beta   90.00
_cell.angle_gamma   90.00
#
_symmetry.space_group_name_H-M   'P 1'
#
loop_
_entity.id
_entity.type
_entity.pdbx_description
1 polymer ?
#
loop_
_entity_poly.entity_id
_entity_poly.type
_entity_poly.pdbx_seq_one_letter_code
_entity_poly.pdbx_strand_id
1 'polypeptide(L)'
;MATRCRCNLSCYLAAALLLLVTAFLNAPLTAAQPLPWQLCGNNTGNYTEGSAYQANIRVLASVFPTNASASPALFTKGSAGTAPDAVYALALCRGDTNASSCASCVAAAFKNAQQLCAFNRVATMFDDPCILRYSDQDFLANVTDNRGLRVALNGNNVSAGLAPAFDAASGRLVNATADHAAKDPSRQFGTGEVGFDETYPKIYSLAQCTPDMTAADCQSCLRRIIGLATPKYFVSQPGGRVFGVRCNFRFETYSFFSGRPLLQLPGVLPPATAPAPAATAQGRARHRTGLILAITLPIAAALLLLSATCVCFWRRRKQAKRKPSVQYSTNQDDIQSIDSLLLDLSTLRAATDNFSESNKLGEGGFGSVYKGVLSEGQEIAVKRLSQTSMQGVEELKTELVLVAKLQHKNLVTLVGVCLEGQEKLLVYEYMPNRSLDTVLFDSEKRRDLDWGKRLKIVNGVARGLQYLHEDSQLRIVHRDLKASNVLLDSDCNPKISDFGLAKLFGWDQSQAVTSHIAGTYGYMAPEYAMRGQYSVKSDAFSFGVLLLEIVTGRKSSNFADSEQSIDLLSLVWEHWTTGTVEELADPSLGGRSPGGQMLKLVNIGLLCVQDNPADRPTMSTVNVMLSSSTVSLQAPSRPTFCVGEMEGFSGMYSEAPYLMGSQSQYAGDSKPTAMSPNEDSLTELEPR
;
A
#
# COMPACT_ATOMS: atom_id res chain seq x y z
N MET A 1 33.40 31.19 -45.18
CA MET A 1 33.75 29.90 -44.54
C MET A 1 33.48 29.84 -43.02
N ALA A 2 33.29 30.96 -42.32
CA ALA A 2 33.08 30.96 -40.86
C ALA A 2 31.69 30.51 -40.35
N THR A 3 30.66 30.47 -41.22
CA THR A 3 29.29 30.06 -40.86
C THR A 3 29.05 28.55 -40.88
N ARG A 4 29.90 27.77 -41.58
CA ARG A 4 29.77 26.30 -41.61
C ARG A 4 30.36 25.60 -40.38
N CYS A 5 31.29 26.23 -39.65
CA CYS A 5 31.92 25.61 -38.48
C CYS A 5 31.06 25.66 -37.21
N ARG A 6 30.21 26.69 -37.05
CA ARG A 6 29.34 26.84 -35.86
C ARG A 6 28.15 25.87 -35.84
N CYS A 7 27.65 25.44 -37.01
CA CYS A 7 26.58 24.44 -37.07
C CYS A 7 27.05 23.05 -36.63
N ASN A 8 28.29 22.67 -36.94
CA ASN A 8 28.80 21.35 -36.56
C ASN A 8 28.95 21.21 -35.04
N LEU A 9 29.51 22.22 -34.35
CA LEU A 9 29.67 22.18 -32.90
C LEU A 9 28.31 22.13 -32.16
N SER A 10 27.32 22.87 -32.66
CA SER A 10 25.96 22.86 -32.11
C SER A 10 25.24 21.53 -32.36
N CYS A 11 25.53 20.85 -33.48
CA CYS A 11 24.99 19.51 -33.76
C CYS A 11 25.64 18.43 -32.89
N TYR A 12 26.94 18.52 -32.61
CA TYR A 12 27.62 17.59 -31.70
C TYR A 12 27.16 17.77 -30.25
N LEU A 13 26.97 19.02 -29.80
CA LEU A 13 26.39 19.32 -28.48
C LEU A 13 24.94 18.83 -28.36
N ALA A 14 24.13 19.03 -29.40
CA ALA A 14 22.75 18.53 -29.42
C ALA A 14 22.69 16.99 -29.46
N ALA A 15 23.60 16.32 -30.18
CA ALA A 15 23.70 14.87 -30.21
C ALA A 15 24.20 14.30 -28.87
N ALA A 16 25.16 14.96 -28.21
CA ALA A 16 25.63 14.59 -26.88
C ALA A 16 24.54 14.78 -25.82
N LEU A 17 23.77 15.88 -25.88
CA LEU A 17 22.60 16.10 -25.03
C LEU A 17 21.50 15.07 -25.28
N LEU A 18 21.27 14.69 -26.55
CA LEU A 18 20.29 13.67 -26.89
C LEU A 18 20.73 12.29 -26.37
N LEU A 19 22.03 11.96 -26.47
CA LEU A 19 22.60 10.73 -25.94
C LEU A 19 22.52 10.68 -24.40
N LEU A 20 22.80 11.80 -23.72
CA LEU A 20 22.63 11.93 -22.27
C LEU A 20 21.14 11.81 -21.88
N VAL A 21 20.23 12.48 -22.58
CA VAL A 21 18.79 12.39 -22.32
C VAL A 21 18.27 10.98 -22.60
N THR A 22 18.77 10.27 -23.62
CA THR A 22 18.42 8.87 -23.85
C THR A 22 19.06 7.92 -22.83
N ALA A 23 20.22 8.26 -22.26
CA ALA A 23 20.82 7.50 -21.16
C ALA A 23 20.05 7.70 -19.84
N PHE A 24 19.49 8.89 -19.60
CA PHE A 24 18.61 9.18 -18.46
C PHE A 24 17.17 8.66 -18.64
N LEU A 25 16.65 8.60 -19.87
CA LEU A 25 15.32 8.03 -20.18
C LEU A 25 15.32 6.50 -20.28
N ASN A 26 16.48 5.87 -20.46
CA ASN A 26 16.66 4.42 -20.43
C ASN A 26 17.39 3.93 -19.18
N ALA A 27 17.66 4.81 -18.20
CA ALA A 27 17.91 4.32 -16.86
C ALA A 27 16.62 3.58 -16.45
N PRO A 28 16.67 2.27 -16.17
CA PRO A 28 15.48 1.58 -15.71
C PRO A 28 14.98 2.33 -14.48
N LEU A 29 13.78 2.91 -14.57
CA LEU A 29 12.99 3.23 -13.40
C LEU A 29 12.89 1.91 -12.64
N THR A 30 13.72 1.77 -11.62
CA THR A 30 13.65 0.66 -10.70
C THR A 30 12.26 0.69 -10.11
N ALA A 31 11.40 -0.21 -10.59
CA ALA A 31 10.13 -0.51 -9.99
C ALA A 31 10.42 -1.14 -8.62
N ALA A 32 10.57 -0.30 -7.62
CA ALA A 32 10.71 -0.68 -6.23
C ALA A 32 10.35 0.55 -5.39
N GLN A 33 9.14 0.59 -4.83
CA GLN A 33 8.85 0.95 -3.44
C GLN A 33 7.41 0.51 -3.08
N PRO A 34 7.18 -0.72 -2.60
CA PRO A 34 6.19 -0.95 -1.54
C PRO A 34 6.59 -0.12 -0.31
N LEU A 35 5.62 0.57 0.28
CA LEU A 35 5.74 1.31 1.54
C LEU A 35 6.36 0.42 2.64
N PRO A 36 7.11 1.00 3.60
CA PRO A 36 7.76 0.23 4.65
C PRO A 36 6.73 -0.55 5.45
N TRP A 37 6.94 -1.86 5.58
CA TRP A 37 6.31 -2.60 6.66
C TRP A 37 7.06 -2.24 7.95
N GLN A 38 6.40 -1.58 8.90
CA GLN A 38 6.97 -1.25 10.21
C GLN A 38 6.60 -2.27 11.29
N LEU A 39 7.53 -2.53 12.20
CA LEU A 39 7.28 -3.23 13.46
C LEU A 39 7.77 -2.35 14.61
N CYS A 40 6.86 -1.97 15.50
CA CYS A 40 7.18 -1.24 16.73
C CYS A 40 7.22 -2.24 17.90
N GLY A 41 8.05 -1.99 18.92
CA GLY A 41 8.20 -2.88 20.07
C GLY A 41 7.12 -2.68 21.13
N ASN A 42 6.29 -3.68 21.37
CA ASN A 42 5.15 -3.57 22.30
C ASN A 42 5.52 -3.70 23.80
N ASN A 43 6.71 -4.24 24.15
CA ASN A 43 7.01 -4.71 25.52
C ASN A 43 8.24 -4.07 26.19
N THR A 44 8.87 -3.05 25.60
CA THR A 44 10.14 -2.47 26.11
C THR A 44 9.97 -1.10 26.79
N GLY A 45 8.73 -0.63 26.95
CA GLY A 45 8.43 0.73 27.43
C GLY A 45 8.74 1.81 26.38
N ASN A 46 8.09 2.97 26.54
CA ASN A 46 8.28 4.11 25.65
C ASN A 46 9.36 5.05 26.18
N TYR A 47 10.10 5.69 25.27
CA TYR A 47 10.98 6.82 25.60
C TYR A 47 10.19 8.14 25.49
N THR A 48 10.57 9.15 26.26
CA THR A 48 9.92 10.46 26.23
C THR A 48 10.56 11.39 25.20
N GLU A 49 9.78 12.37 24.72
CA GLU A 49 10.31 13.41 23.84
C GLU A 49 11.46 14.16 24.51
N GLY A 50 12.54 14.40 23.76
CA GLY A 50 13.75 15.06 24.26
C GLY A 50 14.64 14.18 25.15
N SER A 51 14.32 12.89 25.35
CA SER A 51 15.14 11.97 26.14
C SER A 51 16.52 11.70 25.52
N ALA A 52 17.44 11.22 26.36
CA ALA A 52 18.76 10.74 25.91
C ALA A 52 18.64 9.61 24.88
N TYR A 53 17.65 8.72 25.02
CA TYR A 53 17.36 7.68 24.02
C TYR A 53 17.02 8.27 22.65
N GLN A 54 16.13 9.27 22.60
CA GLN A 54 15.79 9.95 21.34
C GLN A 54 16.99 10.67 20.72
N ALA A 55 17.84 11.29 21.55
CA ALA A 55 19.09 11.90 21.10
C ALA A 55 20.04 10.86 20.49
N ASN A 56 20.17 9.68 21.10
CA ASN A 56 20.99 8.58 20.58
C ASN A 56 20.47 8.04 19.25
N ILE A 57 19.14 7.96 19.04
CA ILE A 57 18.56 7.67 17.72
C ILE A 57 18.97 8.72 16.70
N ARG A 58 18.91 10.02 17.03
CA ARG A 58 19.31 11.11 16.11
C ARG A 58 20.80 11.05 15.75
N VAL A 59 21.65 10.67 16.70
CA VAL A 59 23.08 10.42 16.42
C VAL A 59 23.22 9.35 15.34
N LEU A 60 22.60 8.17 15.54
CA LEU A 60 22.66 7.08 14.56
C LEU A 60 22.06 7.48 13.20
N ALA A 61 20.93 8.19 13.20
CA ALA A 61 20.27 8.68 11.99
C ALA A 61 21.16 9.65 11.16
N SER A 62 22.06 10.39 11.82
CA SER A 62 22.98 11.32 11.15
C SER A 62 24.16 10.62 10.46
N VAL A 63 24.58 9.45 10.94
CA VAL A 63 25.77 8.74 10.43
C VAL A 63 25.46 7.51 9.59
N PHE A 64 24.35 6.80 9.87
CA PHE A 64 24.01 5.54 9.18
C PHE A 64 23.80 5.67 7.66
N PRO A 65 23.12 6.71 7.14
CA PRO A 65 22.97 6.89 5.69
C PRO A 65 24.32 6.93 4.96
N THR A 66 25.29 7.68 5.50
CA THR A 66 26.63 7.80 4.95
C THR A 66 27.44 6.52 5.13
N ASN A 67 27.38 5.90 6.32
CA ASN A 67 28.12 4.67 6.59
C ASN A 67 27.63 3.49 5.72
N ALA A 68 26.32 3.33 5.58
CA ALA A 68 25.74 2.29 4.73
C ALA A 68 26.13 2.50 3.27
N SER A 69 26.03 3.73 2.75
CA SER A 69 26.33 4.02 1.35
C SER A 69 27.82 3.98 1.00
N ALA A 70 28.71 4.27 1.95
CA ALA A 70 30.15 4.14 1.78
C ALA A 70 30.63 2.68 1.88
N SER A 71 29.86 1.81 2.54
CA SER A 71 30.16 0.38 2.65
C SER A 71 29.96 -0.34 1.31
N PRO A 72 30.94 -1.10 0.79
CA PRO A 72 30.77 -1.91 -0.42
C PRO A 72 29.61 -2.91 -0.34
N ALA A 73 29.32 -3.35 0.89
CA ALA A 73 28.26 -4.29 1.21
C ALA A 73 26.88 -3.62 1.39
N LEU A 74 26.82 -2.28 1.33
CA LEU A 74 25.63 -1.47 1.59
C LEU A 74 24.93 -1.78 2.92
N PHE A 75 25.76 -1.99 3.95
CA PHE A 75 25.35 -2.39 5.29
C PHE A 75 26.11 -1.60 6.34
N THR A 76 25.42 -1.25 7.42
CA THR A 76 26.02 -0.63 8.61
C THR A 76 25.35 -1.17 9.87
N LYS A 77 26.10 -1.25 10.96
CA LYS A 77 25.59 -1.50 12.32
C LYS A 77 26.36 -0.67 13.32
N GLY A 78 25.77 -0.42 14.48
CA GLY A 78 26.42 0.36 15.53
C GLY A 78 25.49 0.63 16.70
N SER A 79 26.02 1.32 17.70
CA SER A 79 25.28 1.75 18.87
C SER A 79 25.62 3.19 19.25
N ALA A 80 24.73 3.83 20.02
CA ALA A 80 24.92 5.16 20.59
C ALA A 80 24.42 5.20 22.03
N GLY A 81 25.17 5.91 22.89
CA GLY A 81 24.86 6.05 24.31
C GLY A 81 25.25 4.84 25.17
N THR A 82 24.89 4.90 26.45
CA THR A 82 25.12 3.85 27.46
C THR A 82 23.81 3.50 28.16
N ALA A 83 23.73 2.32 28.78
CA ALA A 83 22.55 1.92 29.54
C ALA A 83 22.18 2.99 30.61
N PRO A 84 20.88 3.29 30.81
CA PRO A 84 19.70 2.61 30.25
C PRO A 84 19.21 3.15 28.89
N ASP A 85 19.92 4.11 28.29
CA ASP A 85 19.50 4.81 27.07
C ASP A 85 20.32 4.43 25.83
N ALA A 86 21.06 3.32 25.89
CA ALA A 86 21.81 2.80 24.76
C ALA A 86 20.86 2.39 23.63
N VAL A 87 21.18 2.79 22.40
CA VAL A 87 20.46 2.38 21.19
C VAL A 87 21.39 1.54 20.35
N TYR A 88 20.95 0.33 20.00
CA TYR A 88 21.63 -0.57 19.05
C TYR A 88 20.87 -0.53 17.74
N ALA A 89 21.56 -0.45 16.60
CA ALA A 89 20.91 -0.39 15.30
C ALA A 89 21.72 -1.06 14.18
N LEU A 90 21.01 -1.52 13.15
CA LEU A 90 21.59 -1.89 11.86
C LEU A 90 20.72 -1.40 10.71
N ALA A 91 21.35 -1.19 9.56
CA ALA A 91 20.66 -0.96 8.30
C ALA A 91 21.29 -1.81 7.19
N LEU A 92 20.45 -2.47 6.40
CA LEU A 92 20.83 -3.32 5.28
C LEU A 92 20.11 -2.87 4.02
N CYS A 93 20.83 -2.38 3.02
CA CYS A 93 20.25 -2.08 1.71
C CYS A 93 20.26 -3.31 0.80
N ARG A 94 19.32 -3.34 -0.15
CA ARG A 94 19.20 -4.45 -1.10
C ARG A 94 20.42 -4.50 -2.03
N GLY A 95 20.92 -5.69 -2.31
CA GLY A 95 22.19 -5.86 -3.02
C GLY A 95 22.22 -5.39 -4.48
N ASP A 96 21.08 -5.10 -5.09
CA ASP A 96 20.93 -4.49 -6.43
C ASP A 96 20.80 -2.96 -6.41
N THR A 97 20.83 -2.34 -5.22
CA THR A 97 20.70 -0.89 -5.03
C THR A 97 22.05 -0.18 -5.18
N ASN A 98 22.04 1.10 -5.56
CA ASN A 98 23.24 1.94 -5.60
C ASN A 98 23.45 2.70 -4.28
N ALA A 99 24.66 3.24 -4.07
CA ALA A 99 25.03 3.95 -2.84
C ALA A 99 24.10 5.13 -2.51
N SER A 100 23.74 5.97 -3.49
CA SER A 100 22.86 7.12 -3.27
C SER A 100 21.44 6.73 -2.87
N SER A 101 20.89 5.68 -3.48
CA SER A 101 19.58 5.13 -3.17
C SER A 101 19.58 4.46 -1.80
N CYS A 102 20.68 3.79 -1.42
CA CYS A 102 20.86 3.23 -0.08
C CYS A 102 20.87 4.34 0.99
N ALA A 103 21.68 5.40 0.81
CA ALA A 103 21.71 6.53 1.73
C ALA A 103 20.32 7.16 1.91
N SER A 104 19.63 7.43 0.79
CA SER A 104 18.30 8.03 0.80
C SER A 104 17.28 7.14 1.51
N CYS A 105 17.33 5.82 1.27
CA CYS A 105 16.44 4.86 1.91
C CYS A 105 16.67 4.80 3.42
N VAL A 106 17.92 4.68 3.87
CA VAL A 106 18.24 4.60 5.31
C VAL A 106 17.85 5.90 6.03
N ALA A 107 18.09 7.06 5.42
CA ALA A 107 17.67 8.35 5.98
C ALA A 107 16.14 8.44 6.11
N ALA A 108 15.42 8.02 5.06
CA ALA A 108 13.96 7.96 5.10
C ALA A 108 13.46 6.96 6.14
N ALA A 109 14.08 5.79 6.27
CA ALA A 109 13.71 4.76 7.24
C ALA A 109 13.84 5.27 8.69
N PHE A 110 14.87 6.03 9.03
CA PHE A 110 14.98 6.64 10.37
C PHE A 110 13.87 7.68 10.62
N LYS A 111 13.59 8.53 9.62
CA LYS A 111 12.51 9.52 9.70
C LYS A 111 11.16 8.82 9.87
N ASN A 112 10.90 7.79 9.07
CA ASN A 112 9.68 6.99 9.10
C ASN A 112 9.57 6.24 10.43
N ALA A 113 10.65 5.69 10.96
CA ALA A 113 10.62 5.02 12.25
C ALA A 113 10.25 5.98 13.40
N GLN A 114 10.76 7.21 13.38
CA GLN A 114 10.38 8.22 14.37
C GLN A 114 8.93 8.72 14.22
N GLN A 115 8.32 8.58 13.05
CA GLN A 115 6.93 8.96 12.79
C GLN A 115 5.94 7.80 13.06
N LEU A 116 6.24 6.62 12.52
CA LEU A 116 5.38 5.44 12.53
C LEU A 116 5.53 4.62 13.82
N CYS A 117 6.70 4.64 14.45
CA CYS A 117 6.98 4.03 15.75
C CYS A 117 7.40 5.11 16.75
N ALA A 118 6.66 6.23 16.78
CA ALA A 118 6.90 7.33 17.70
C ALA A 118 7.03 6.81 19.14
N PHE A 119 8.04 7.31 19.86
CA PHE A 119 8.33 6.97 21.27
C PHE A 119 8.66 5.51 21.57
N ASN A 120 8.66 4.60 20.58
CA ASN A 120 8.98 3.19 20.81
C ASN A 120 10.49 2.98 20.90
N ARG A 121 10.93 2.26 21.94
CA ARG A 121 12.35 1.88 22.11
C ARG A 121 12.82 0.88 21.05
N VAL A 122 11.93 0.13 20.41
CA VAL A 122 12.26 -0.77 19.29
C VAL A 122 11.47 -0.39 18.06
N ALA A 123 12.14 -0.29 16.91
CA ALA A 123 11.48 -0.12 15.62
C ALA A 123 12.22 -0.89 14.52
N THR A 124 11.48 -1.47 13.59
CA THR A 124 12.01 -2.11 12.38
C THR A 124 11.24 -1.62 11.17
N MET A 125 11.92 -1.03 10.19
CA MET A 125 11.35 -0.62 8.90
C MET A 125 11.81 -1.60 7.82
N PHE A 126 10.86 -2.16 7.07
CA PHE A 126 11.12 -2.99 5.90
C PHE A 126 10.75 -2.22 4.64
N ASP A 127 11.53 -1.20 4.28
CA ASP A 127 11.42 -0.58 2.97
C ASP A 127 11.96 -1.55 1.90
N ASP A 128 11.40 -1.52 0.69
CA ASP A 128 11.90 -2.39 -0.39
C ASP A 128 13.39 -2.23 -0.72
N PRO A 129 13.96 -1.00 -0.72
CA PRO A 129 15.38 -0.79 -0.99
C PRO A 129 16.27 -1.02 0.25
N CYS A 130 15.73 -1.00 1.46
CA CYS A 130 16.52 -1.16 2.69
C CYS A 130 15.70 -1.57 3.92
N ILE A 131 16.34 -2.27 4.84
CA ILE A 131 15.81 -2.64 6.14
C ILE A 131 16.55 -1.81 7.20
N LEU A 132 15.82 -1.21 8.13
CA LEU A 132 16.38 -0.53 9.31
C LEU A 132 15.82 -1.18 10.56
N ARG A 133 16.64 -1.43 11.57
CA ARG A 133 16.17 -1.76 12.92
C ARG A 133 16.97 -1.01 13.97
N TYR A 134 16.29 -0.47 14.98
CA TYR A 134 16.91 -0.05 16.24
C TYR A 134 16.18 -0.63 17.45
N SER A 135 16.89 -0.74 18.57
CA SER A 135 16.43 -1.37 19.82
C SER A 135 17.26 -0.91 21.00
N ASP A 136 16.69 -0.91 22.19
CA ASP A 136 17.37 -0.68 23.47
C ASP A 136 18.10 -1.94 23.97
N GLN A 137 17.65 -3.12 23.52
CA GLN A 137 18.36 -4.38 23.70
C GLN A 137 19.43 -4.60 22.62
N ASP A 138 20.60 -5.11 23.02
CA ASP A 138 21.69 -5.47 22.11
C ASP A 138 21.38 -6.73 21.29
N PHE A 139 20.67 -6.55 20.18
CA PHE A 139 20.45 -7.60 19.17
C PHE A 139 21.61 -7.72 18.17
N LEU A 140 22.65 -6.89 18.29
CA LEU A 140 23.82 -6.94 17.41
C LEU A 140 24.79 -8.05 17.83
N ALA A 141 24.80 -8.39 19.11
CA ALA A 141 25.64 -9.46 19.69
C ALA A 141 25.35 -10.85 19.10
N ASN A 142 24.08 -11.18 18.80
CA ASN A 142 23.71 -12.44 18.17
C ASN A 142 23.33 -12.23 16.70
N VAL A 143 24.27 -12.46 15.79
CA VAL A 143 24.05 -12.28 14.36
C VAL A 143 23.07 -13.30 13.76
N THR A 144 22.85 -14.45 14.40
CA THR A 144 21.96 -15.52 13.88
C THR A 144 20.50 -15.38 14.31
N ASP A 145 20.23 -14.43 15.21
CA ASP A 145 18.88 -14.15 15.71
C ASP A 145 18.06 -13.37 14.67
N ASN A 146 17.24 -14.11 13.93
CA ASN A 146 16.30 -13.56 12.95
C ASN A 146 14.86 -13.60 13.46
N ARG A 147 14.63 -13.44 14.78
CA ARG A 147 13.28 -13.33 15.36
C ARG A 147 12.54 -12.10 14.81
N GLY A 148 11.21 -12.13 14.90
CA GLY A 148 10.35 -11.07 14.38
C GLY A 148 10.10 -11.16 12.87
N LEU A 149 10.18 -12.36 12.29
CA LEU A 149 9.87 -12.60 10.88
C LEU A 149 8.44 -12.16 10.54
N ARG A 150 8.25 -11.71 9.30
CA ARG A 150 6.92 -11.49 8.71
C ARG A 150 6.84 -12.17 7.37
N VAL A 151 5.65 -12.67 7.03
CA VAL A 151 5.39 -13.35 5.76
C VAL A 151 4.33 -12.56 5.01
N ALA A 152 4.58 -12.26 3.75
CA ALA A 152 3.59 -11.68 2.84
C ALA A 152 3.30 -12.67 1.71
N LEU A 153 2.01 -12.80 1.41
CA LEU A 153 1.46 -13.70 0.40
C LEU A 153 1.06 -12.91 -0.85
N ASN A 154 1.01 -13.60 -1.99
CA ASN A 154 0.43 -13.06 -3.21
C ASN A 154 -1.01 -13.58 -3.32
N GLY A 155 -2.04 -12.72 -3.26
CA GLY A 155 -3.45 -13.15 -3.15
C GLY A 155 -4.06 -13.91 -4.34
N ASN A 156 -3.27 -14.25 -5.36
CA ASN A 156 -3.70 -15.09 -6.48
C ASN A 156 -3.21 -16.53 -6.25
N ASN A 157 -3.95 -17.54 -6.71
CA ASN A 157 -3.46 -18.91 -6.71
C ASN A 157 -3.02 -19.33 -8.11
N VAL A 158 -1.95 -20.14 -8.18
CA VAL A 158 -1.61 -20.87 -9.40
C VAL A 158 -2.72 -21.88 -9.68
N SER A 159 -3.14 -21.99 -10.94
CA SER A 159 -4.19 -22.94 -11.35
C SER A 159 -3.84 -24.36 -10.88
N ALA A 160 -4.82 -25.08 -10.35
CA ALA A 160 -4.61 -26.38 -9.68
C ALA A 160 -3.81 -27.41 -10.49
N GLY A 161 -3.96 -27.41 -11.83
CA GLY A 161 -3.20 -28.30 -12.73
C GLY A 161 -1.71 -27.97 -12.86
N LEU A 162 -1.31 -26.72 -12.64
CA LEU A 162 0.07 -26.25 -12.73
C LEU A 162 0.76 -26.12 -11.36
N ALA A 163 -0.01 -26.04 -10.28
CA ALA A 163 0.48 -25.76 -8.94
C ALA A 163 1.62 -26.69 -8.48
N PRO A 164 1.57 -28.04 -8.62
CA PRO A 164 2.68 -28.89 -8.19
C PRO A 164 3.98 -28.63 -8.96
N ALA A 165 3.87 -28.38 -10.28
CA ALA A 165 5.02 -28.09 -11.12
C ALA A 165 5.60 -26.69 -10.81
N PHE A 166 4.72 -25.71 -10.55
CA PHE A 166 5.09 -24.36 -10.15
C PHE A 166 5.81 -24.37 -8.81
N ASP A 167 5.25 -25.04 -7.80
CA ASP A 167 5.85 -25.14 -6.46
C ASP A 167 7.23 -25.83 -6.51
N ALA A 168 7.39 -26.84 -7.36
CA ALA A 168 8.68 -27.49 -7.60
C ALA A 168 9.69 -26.58 -8.33
N ALA A 169 9.22 -25.72 -9.24
CA ALA A 169 10.07 -24.76 -9.96
C ALA A 169 10.49 -23.61 -9.05
N SER A 170 9.54 -23.00 -8.33
CA SER A 170 9.78 -21.89 -7.40
C SER A 170 10.64 -22.35 -6.21
N GLY A 171 10.37 -23.52 -5.63
CA GLY A 171 11.17 -24.09 -4.55
C GLY A 171 12.62 -24.37 -4.94
N ARG A 172 12.85 -24.90 -6.15
CA ARG A 172 14.21 -25.06 -6.69
C ARG A 172 14.91 -23.72 -6.89
N LEU A 173 14.20 -22.74 -7.45
CA LEU A 173 14.77 -21.42 -7.69
C LEU A 173 15.13 -20.71 -6.39
N VAL A 174 14.25 -20.71 -5.39
CA VAL A 174 14.47 -20.07 -4.08
C VAL A 174 15.66 -20.71 -3.38
N ASN A 175 15.76 -22.05 -3.37
CA ASN A 175 16.90 -22.74 -2.77
C ASN A 175 18.23 -22.43 -3.47
N ALA A 176 18.26 -22.44 -4.80
CA ALA A 176 19.47 -22.10 -5.56
C ALA A 176 19.89 -20.64 -5.33
N THR A 177 18.91 -19.73 -5.27
CA THR A 177 19.14 -18.31 -5.01
C THR A 177 19.68 -18.09 -3.60
N ALA A 178 19.17 -18.81 -2.61
CA ALA A 178 19.67 -18.77 -1.23
C ALA A 178 21.10 -19.32 -1.10
N ASP A 179 21.42 -20.43 -1.75
CA ASP A 179 22.77 -21.00 -1.75
C ASP A 179 23.79 -20.06 -2.43
N HIS A 180 23.37 -19.31 -3.45
CA HIS A 180 24.22 -18.29 -4.07
C HIS A 180 24.42 -17.08 -3.17
N ALA A 181 23.34 -16.55 -2.58
CA ALA A 181 23.41 -15.44 -1.63
C ALA A 181 24.36 -15.75 -0.46
N ALA A 182 24.31 -16.97 0.08
CA ALA A 182 25.20 -17.38 1.17
C ALA A 182 26.69 -17.49 0.78
N LYS A 183 26.99 -17.69 -0.51
CA LYS A 183 28.37 -17.82 -1.01
C LYS A 183 28.94 -16.51 -1.55
N ASP A 184 28.10 -15.49 -1.76
CA ASP A 184 28.55 -14.19 -2.23
C ASP A 184 29.37 -13.49 -1.12
N PRO A 185 30.68 -13.24 -1.32
CA PRO A 185 31.53 -12.65 -0.30
C PRO A 185 31.33 -11.13 -0.16
N SER A 186 30.53 -10.50 -1.04
CA SER A 186 30.41 -9.05 -1.11
C SER A 186 29.21 -8.50 -0.33
N ARG A 187 27.99 -8.88 -0.72
CA ARG A 187 26.72 -8.34 -0.20
C ARG A 187 25.85 -9.43 0.42
N GLN A 188 26.29 -10.69 0.36
CA GLN A 188 25.51 -11.88 0.71
C GLN A 188 24.14 -11.85 0.06
N PHE A 189 24.13 -11.56 -1.25
CA PHE A 189 22.95 -11.26 -2.04
C PHE A 189 22.88 -12.16 -3.28
N GLY A 190 21.69 -12.67 -3.58
CA GLY A 190 21.45 -13.51 -4.74
C GLY A 190 20.14 -13.14 -5.44
N THR A 191 20.16 -13.17 -6.77
CA THR A 191 18.95 -13.09 -7.60
C THR A 191 18.95 -14.21 -8.62
N GLY A 192 17.76 -14.71 -8.96
CA GLY A 192 17.62 -15.80 -9.91
C GLY A 192 16.36 -15.71 -10.74
N GLU A 193 16.37 -16.38 -11.88
CA GLU A 193 15.18 -16.66 -12.67
C GLU A 193 15.12 -18.13 -13.14
N VAL A 194 13.90 -18.62 -13.38
CA VAL A 194 13.65 -19.88 -14.08
C VAL A 194 12.48 -19.71 -15.04
N GLY A 195 12.59 -20.29 -16.23
CA GLY A 195 11.47 -20.36 -17.18
C GLY A 195 10.44 -21.41 -16.74
N PHE A 196 9.15 -21.11 -16.91
CA PHE A 196 8.08 -22.02 -16.48
C PHE A 196 7.10 -22.36 -17.62
N ASP A 197 6.10 -21.53 -17.90
CA ASP A 197 5.07 -21.81 -18.93
C ASP A 197 4.60 -20.54 -19.66
N GLU A 198 3.57 -20.64 -20.50
CA GLU A 198 3.01 -19.48 -21.21
C GLU A 198 2.31 -18.48 -20.27
N THR A 199 1.71 -18.97 -19.19
CA THR A 199 0.98 -18.15 -18.21
C THR A 199 1.94 -17.34 -17.33
N TYR A 200 3.00 -17.98 -16.87
CA TYR A 200 4.09 -17.43 -16.09
C TYR A 200 5.39 -17.71 -16.83
N PRO A 201 5.76 -16.86 -17.82
CA PRO A 201 6.96 -17.06 -18.63
C PRO A 201 8.22 -17.28 -17.81
N LYS A 202 8.30 -16.59 -16.66
CA LYS A 202 9.42 -16.67 -15.73
C LYS A 202 8.97 -16.54 -14.28
N ILE A 203 9.69 -17.22 -13.40
CA ILE A 203 9.65 -17.01 -11.95
C ILE A 203 10.98 -16.35 -11.57
N TYR A 204 10.92 -15.32 -10.73
CA TYR A 204 12.06 -14.55 -10.24
C TYR A 204 12.22 -14.76 -8.74
N SER A 205 13.44 -14.81 -8.24
CA SER A 205 13.74 -14.94 -6.82
C SER A 205 14.90 -14.05 -6.39
N LEU A 206 14.89 -13.67 -5.12
CA LEU A 206 15.91 -12.91 -4.43
C LEU A 206 16.09 -13.45 -3.01
N ALA A 207 17.33 -13.57 -2.55
CA ALA A 207 17.66 -13.89 -1.17
C ALA A 207 18.82 -13.01 -0.68
N GLN A 208 18.79 -12.63 0.60
CA GLN A 208 19.84 -11.80 1.18
C GLN A 208 20.04 -12.05 2.68
N CYS A 209 21.29 -11.93 3.15
CA CYS A 209 21.67 -11.92 4.56
C CYS A 209 22.37 -10.61 4.95
N THR A 210 22.51 -10.34 6.26
CA THR A 210 23.36 -9.25 6.74
C THR A 210 24.84 -9.63 6.58
N PRO A 211 25.67 -8.80 5.91
CA PRO A 211 27.09 -9.09 5.62
C PRO A 211 28.01 -9.39 6.82
N ASP A 212 27.53 -9.21 8.06
CA ASP A 212 28.23 -9.57 9.29
C ASP A 212 28.06 -11.06 9.68
N MET A 213 27.34 -11.86 8.89
CA MET A 213 27.24 -13.30 9.03
C MET A 213 28.37 -14.05 8.33
N THR A 214 28.69 -15.26 8.81
CA THR A 214 29.47 -16.21 7.99
C THR A 214 28.60 -16.79 6.88
N ALA A 215 29.23 -17.33 5.83
CA ALA A 215 28.52 -18.04 4.76
C ALA A 215 27.65 -19.20 5.29
N ALA A 216 28.15 -19.93 6.30
CA ALA A 216 27.44 -21.03 6.93
C ALA A 216 26.20 -20.53 7.72
N ASP A 217 26.33 -19.44 8.46
CA ASP A 217 25.23 -18.83 9.20
C ASP A 217 24.15 -18.29 8.27
N CYS A 218 24.55 -17.60 7.19
CA CYS A 218 23.63 -17.11 6.17
C CYS A 218 22.86 -18.28 5.51
N GLN A 219 23.58 -19.34 5.12
CA GLN A 219 22.95 -20.54 4.54
C GLN A 219 21.96 -21.20 5.51
N SER A 220 22.34 -21.35 6.78
CA SER A 220 21.48 -21.91 7.82
C SER A 220 20.23 -21.04 8.04
N CYS A 221 20.41 -19.71 8.13
CA CYS A 221 19.33 -18.76 8.31
C CYS A 221 18.32 -18.82 7.15
N LEU A 222 18.79 -18.77 5.90
CA LEU A 222 17.95 -18.82 4.70
C LEU A 222 17.21 -20.17 4.59
N ARG A 223 17.91 -21.30 4.78
CA ARG A 223 17.28 -22.63 4.76
C ARG A 223 16.20 -22.76 5.81
N ARG A 224 16.43 -22.23 7.02
CA ARG A 224 15.43 -22.24 8.09
C ARG A 224 14.18 -21.47 7.68
N ILE A 225 14.31 -20.23 7.19
CA ILE A 225 13.13 -19.43 6.83
C ILE A 225 12.40 -19.99 5.60
N ILE A 226 13.11 -20.58 4.64
CA ILE A 226 12.51 -21.25 3.48
C ILE A 226 11.77 -22.51 3.92
N GLY A 227 12.39 -23.36 4.74
CA GLY A 227 11.79 -24.60 5.24
C GLY A 227 10.57 -24.36 6.14
N LEU A 228 10.55 -23.25 6.87
CA LEU A 228 9.39 -22.84 7.68
C LEU A 228 8.28 -22.23 6.83
N ALA A 229 8.61 -21.34 5.89
CA ALA A 229 7.61 -20.54 5.21
C ALA A 229 6.98 -21.26 4.01
N THR A 230 7.78 -21.93 3.19
CA THR A 230 7.33 -22.52 1.93
C THR A 230 6.18 -23.53 2.09
N PRO A 231 6.29 -24.57 2.96
CA PRO A 231 5.22 -25.57 3.06
C PRO A 231 3.96 -25.02 3.75
N LYS A 232 4.08 -23.95 4.54
CA LYS A 232 2.96 -23.40 5.32
C LYS A 232 2.21 -22.29 4.58
N TYR A 233 2.92 -21.47 3.81
CA TYR A 233 2.41 -20.21 3.30
C TYR A 233 2.46 -20.09 1.77
N PHE A 234 3.39 -20.78 1.10
CA PHE A 234 3.66 -20.55 -0.33
C PHE A 234 3.22 -21.69 -1.25
N VAL A 235 2.43 -22.63 -0.74
CA VAL A 235 1.84 -23.71 -1.54
C VAL A 235 0.85 -23.14 -2.53
N SER A 236 1.03 -23.45 -3.82
CA SER A 236 0.20 -22.97 -4.93
C SER A 236 0.17 -21.44 -5.08
N GLN A 237 1.16 -20.73 -4.53
CA GLN A 237 1.24 -19.27 -4.59
C GLN A 237 2.16 -18.81 -5.72
N PRO A 238 1.75 -17.85 -6.58
CA PRO A 238 2.57 -17.30 -7.66
C PRO A 238 3.63 -16.31 -7.14
N GLY A 239 3.65 -16.02 -5.84
CA GLY A 239 4.65 -15.19 -5.22
C GLY A 239 4.60 -15.26 -3.70
N GLY A 240 5.69 -14.90 -3.06
CA GLY A 240 5.82 -14.94 -1.62
C GLY A 240 7.05 -14.19 -1.13
N ARG A 241 6.96 -13.59 0.05
CA ARG A 241 8.05 -12.85 0.68
C ARG A 241 8.15 -13.16 2.16
N VAL A 242 9.37 -13.41 2.63
CA VAL A 242 9.68 -13.47 4.05
C VAL A 242 10.58 -12.29 4.40
N PHE A 243 10.10 -11.43 5.29
CA PHE A 243 10.84 -10.32 5.85
C PHE A 243 11.56 -10.77 7.12
N GLY A 244 12.86 -10.56 7.14
CA GLY A 244 13.71 -10.78 8.31
C GLY A 244 14.86 -9.79 8.29
N VAL A 245 15.25 -9.33 9.47
CA VAL A 245 16.30 -8.32 9.66
C VAL A 245 17.68 -8.88 9.32
N ARG A 246 17.88 -10.17 9.60
CA ARG A 246 19.16 -10.87 9.42
C ARG A 246 19.24 -11.67 8.13
N CYS A 247 18.16 -12.34 7.75
CA CYS A 247 18.03 -12.96 6.43
C CYS A 247 16.58 -12.89 5.92
N ASN A 248 16.42 -12.74 4.60
CA ASN A 248 15.12 -12.59 3.96
C ASN A 248 15.14 -13.20 2.54
N PHE A 249 13.96 -13.53 2.01
CA PHE A 249 13.83 -13.94 0.62
C PHE A 249 12.49 -13.53 0.03
N ARG A 250 12.45 -13.46 -1.31
CA ARG A 250 11.27 -13.14 -2.10
C ARG A 250 11.27 -13.95 -3.39
N PHE A 251 10.10 -14.35 -3.86
CA PHE A 251 9.90 -14.81 -5.23
C PHE A 251 8.58 -14.28 -5.80
N GLU A 252 8.54 -14.07 -7.11
CA GLU A 252 7.37 -13.54 -7.85
C GLU A 252 7.40 -14.01 -9.30
N THR A 253 6.28 -13.88 -10.01
CA THR A 253 6.16 -14.12 -11.47
C THR A 253 6.51 -12.91 -12.34
N TYR A 254 6.95 -11.81 -11.73
CA TYR A 254 7.46 -10.61 -12.41
C TYR A 254 8.83 -10.22 -11.86
N SER A 255 9.61 -9.48 -12.63
CA SER A 255 10.91 -8.97 -12.17
C SER A 255 10.71 -7.81 -11.19
N PHE A 256 11.36 -7.87 -10.03
CA PHE A 256 11.27 -6.87 -8.95
C PHE A 256 12.64 -6.40 -8.43
N PHE A 257 13.72 -6.81 -9.09
CA PHE A 257 15.08 -6.39 -8.80
C PHE A 257 15.72 -5.79 -10.04
N SER A 258 16.75 -4.98 -9.82
CA SER A 258 17.45 -4.24 -10.86
C SER A 258 18.60 -5.05 -11.43
N GLY A 259 18.87 -4.87 -12.72
CA GLY A 259 19.96 -5.56 -13.41
C GLY A 259 19.58 -6.97 -13.88
N ARG A 260 20.60 -7.74 -14.30
CA ARG A 260 20.41 -9.12 -14.77
C ARG A 260 20.36 -10.09 -13.58
N PRO A 261 19.53 -11.13 -13.61
CA PRO A 261 19.55 -12.19 -12.60
C PRO A 261 20.95 -12.82 -12.51
N LEU A 262 21.45 -13.03 -11.29
CA LEU A 262 22.75 -13.66 -11.05
C LEU A 262 22.73 -15.15 -11.36
N LEU A 263 21.54 -15.77 -11.29
CA LEU A 263 21.30 -17.15 -11.64
C LEU A 263 20.21 -17.29 -12.70
N GLN A 264 20.44 -18.17 -13.66
CA GLN A 264 19.41 -18.61 -14.63
C GLN A 264 19.35 -20.13 -14.57
N LEU A 265 18.24 -20.67 -14.07
CA LEU A 265 18.02 -22.10 -14.03
C LEU A 265 17.36 -22.58 -15.34
N PRO A 266 17.68 -23.80 -15.81
CA PRO A 266 16.99 -24.39 -16.95
C PRO A 266 15.50 -24.56 -16.65
N GLY A 267 14.65 -24.19 -17.61
CA GLY A 267 13.20 -24.23 -17.45
C GLY A 267 12.64 -25.65 -17.31
N VAL A 268 11.46 -25.75 -16.69
CA VAL A 268 10.75 -27.01 -16.49
C VAL A 268 9.69 -27.14 -17.56
N LEU A 269 10.07 -27.57 -18.77
CA LEU A 269 9.06 -27.84 -19.80
C LEU A 269 8.17 -29.01 -19.33
N PRO A 270 6.82 -28.90 -19.40
CA PRO A 270 5.95 -30.06 -19.25
C PRO A 270 6.27 -31.11 -20.32
N PRO A 271 5.95 -32.40 -20.10
CA PRO A 271 6.22 -33.45 -21.07
C PRO A 271 5.58 -33.09 -22.41
N ALA A 272 6.41 -33.03 -23.45
CA ALA A 272 5.99 -32.66 -24.79
C ALA A 272 4.83 -33.56 -25.25
N THR A 273 3.67 -32.96 -25.50
CA THR A 273 2.67 -33.57 -26.37
C THR A 273 3.28 -33.73 -27.77
N ALA A 274 3.03 -34.91 -28.36
CA ALA A 274 3.71 -35.42 -29.54
C ALA A 274 3.76 -34.42 -30.73
N PRO A 275 4.81 -34.45 -31.55
CA PRO A 275 4.90 -33.57 -32.71
C PRO A 275 3.85 -33.94 -33.76
N ALA A 276 3.07 -32.95 -34.21
CA ALA A 276 2.31 -33.05 -35.45
C ALA A 276 3.28 -33.16 -36.66
N PRO A 277 2.92 -33.90 -37.72
CA PRO A 277 3.88 -34.28 -38.76
C PRO A 277 4.33 -33.10 -39.64
N ALA A 278 5.59 -33.22 -40.05
CA ALA A 278 6.39 -32.25 -40.77
C ALA A 278 5.81 -31.84 -42.13
N ALA A 279 5.77 -30.53 -42.39
CA ALA A 279 5.71 -29.99 -43.74
C ALA A 279 7.13 -30.02 -44.35
N THR A 280 7.23 -30.68 -45.50
CA THR A 280 8.43 -30.92 -46.30
C THR A 280 9.05 -29.63 -46.83
N ALA A 281 10.27 -29.32 -46.41
CA ALA A 281 11.13 -28.35 -47.09
C ALA A 281 12.04 -29.09 -48.10
N GLN A 282 11.73 -28.98 -49.39
CA GLN A 282 12.67 -29.34 -50.45
C GLN A 282 13.69 -28.21 -50.65
N GLY A 283 14.96 -28.51 -50.42
CA GLY A 283 16.07 -27.64 -50.77
C GLY A 283 16.26 -27.57 -52.29
N ARG A 284 16.55 -26.37 -52.79
CA ARG A 284 17.22 -26.18 -54.09
C ARG A 284 18.38 -25.21 -53.96
N ALA A 285 19.46 -25.59 -54.64
CA ALA A 285 20.78 -25.00 -54.58
C ALA A 285 20.82 -23.52 -55.02
N ARG A 286 21.77 -22.82 -54.40
CA ARG A 286 22.00 -21.38 -54.41
C ARG A 286 22.79 -20.96 -55.66
N HIS A 287 22.22 -20.09 -56.50
CA HIS A 287 22.98 -19.32 -57.50
C HIS A 287 23.40 -17.98 -56.88
N ARG A 288 24.67 -17.87 -56.47
CA ARG A 288 25.27 -16.70 -55.79
C ARG A 288 25.56 -15.57 -56.79
N THR A 289 24.54 -14.86 -57.25
CA THR A 289 24.71 -13.50 -57.83
C THR A 289 23.39 -12.75 -57.95
N GLY A 290 22.27 -13.44 -58.21
CA GLY A 290 20.93 -12.83 -58.25
C GLY A 290 20.32 -12.51 -56.88
N LEU A 291 20.76 -13.22 -55.81
CA LEU A 291 20.25 -13.04 -54.45
C LEU A 291 20.65 -11.68 -53.84
N ILE A 292 21.78 -11.09 -54.25
CA ILE A 292 22.23 -9.80 -53.71
C ILE A 292 21.30 -8.69 -54.24
N LEU A 293 21.02 -8.67 -55.55
CA LEU A 293 20.09 -7.70 -56.16
C LEU A 293 18.65 -7.90 -55.69
N ALA A 294 18.20 -9.15 -55.54
CA ALA A 294 16.85 -9.49 -55.07
C ALA A 294 16.62 -9.20 -53.57
N ILE A 295 17.68 -9.03 -52.77
CA ILE A 295 17.58 -8.62 -51.36
C ILE A 295 17.80 -7.11 -51.22
N THR A 296 18.74 -6.52 -51.97
CA THR A 296 19.05 -5.08 -51.85
C THR A 296 17.93 -4.20 -52.37
N LEU A 297 17.23 -4.60 -53.44
CA LEU A 297 16.11 -3.82 -53.99
C LEU A 297 14.90 -3.75 -53.04
N PRO A 298 14.39 -4.86 -52.47
CA PRO A 298 13.31 -4.79 -51.50
C PRO A 298 13.76 -4.20 -50.16
N ILE A 299 15.03 -4.35 -49.74
CA ILE A 299 15.54 -3.65 -48.54
C ILE A 299 15.64 -2.15 -48.80
N ALA A 300 16.13 -1.71 -49.96
CA ALA A 300 16.17 -0.29 -50.31
C ALA A 300 14.76 0.29 -50.46
N ALA A 301 13.82 -0.45 -51.05
CA ALA A 301 12.42 -0.07 -51.13
C ALA A 301 11.76 -0.05 -49.74
N ALA A 302 12.05 -1.02 -48.87
CA ALA A 302 11.56 -1.06 -47.49
C ALA A 302 12.17 0.07 -46.66
N LEU A 303 13.44 0.41 -46.85
CA LEU A 303 14.10 1.55 -46.20
C LEU A 303 13.57 2.88 -46.74
N LEU A 304 13.25 2.97 -48.03
CA LEU A 304 12.59 4.14 -48.61
C LEU A 304 11.15 4.27 -48.10
N LEU A 305 10.40 3.18 -48.00
CA LEU A 305 9.07 3.15 -47.39
C LEU A 305 9.13 3.43 -45.90
N LEU A 306 10.14 2.94 -45.17
CA LEU A 306 10.38 3.27 -43.76
C LEU A 306 10.77 4.75 -43.61
N SER A 307 11.60 5.29 -44.49
CA SER A 307 11.96 6.71 -44.47
C SER A 307 10.78 7.60 -44.85
N ALA A 308 9.96 7.20 -45.82
CA ALA A 308 8.76 7.90 -46.24
C ALA A 308 7.67 7.80 -45.18
N THR A 309 7.46 6.64 -44.54
CA THR A 309 6.57 6.49 -43.39
C THR A 309 7.11 7.24 -42.18
N CYS A 310 8.41 7.29 -41.95
CA CYS A 310 9.02 8.08 -40.87
C CYS A 310 8.93 9.57 -41.15
N VAL A 311 9.05 10.03 -42.39
CA VAL A 311 8.84 11.42 -42.84
C VAL A 311 7.35 11.78 -42.81
N CYS A 312 6.45 10.86 -43.17
CA CYS A 312 5.01 11.01 -43.01
C CYS A 312 4.64 11.02 -41.53
N PHE A 313 5.27 10.19 -40.68
CA PHE A 313 5.12 10.22 -39.22
C PHE A 313 5.76 11.47 -38.63
N TRP A 314 6.82 12.04 -39.22
CA TRP A 314 7.47 13.27 -38.79
C TRP A 314 6.73 14.52 -39.26
N ARG A 315 6.09 14.48 -40.43
CA ARG A 315 5.18 15.53 -40.92
C ARG A 315 3.86 15.45 -40.18
N ARG A 316 3.32 14.24 -39.94
CA ARG A 316 2.23 13.99 -39.00
C ARG A 316 2.63 14.31 -37.57
N ARG A 317 3.88 14.18 -37.13
CA ARG A 317 4.41 14.65 -35.82
C ARG A 317 4.85 16.11 -35.85
N LYS A 318 4.95 16.80 -36.97
CA LYS A 318 5.05 18.27 -37.00
C LYS A 318 3.65 18.89 -36.98
N GLN A 319 2.66 18.19 -37.55
CA GLN A 319 1.24 18.47 -37.34
C GLN A 319 0.72 17.92 -35.98
N ALA A 320 1.36 16.90 -35.39
CA ALA A 320 1.08 16.30 -34.08
C ALA A 320 2.14 16.62 -33.00
N LYS A 321 3.04 17.57 -33.30
CA LYS A 321 3.74 18.42 -32.31
C LYS A 321 2.96 19.71 -32.07
N ARG A 322 1.74 19.81 -32.60
CA ARG A 322 0.59 20.06 -31.72
C ARG A 322 0.24 18.71 -31.08
N LYS A 323 0.74 18.47 -29.87
CA LYS A 323 0.44 17.26 -29.10
C LYS A 323 -1.07 16.98 -29.18
N PRO A 324 -1.55 15.74 -29.31
CA PRO A 324 -2.69 15.36 -28.53
C PRO A 324 -2.17 15.32 -27.09
N SER A 325 -2.32 16.44 -26.39
CA SER A 325 -2.67 16.33 -24.97
C SER A 325 -3.84 15.35 -24.88
N VAL A 326 -4.03 14.68 -23.75
CA VAL A 326 -5.40 14.42 -23.34
C VAL A 326 -6.07 15.78 -23.45
N GLN A 327 -6.86 15.96 -24.51
CA GLN A 327 -7.72 17.09 -24.62
C GLN A 327 -8.70 16.80 -23.50
N TYR A 328 -8.43 17.38 -22.33
CA TYR A 328 -9.49 18.14 -21.72
C TYR A 328 -10.06 18.92 -22.90
N SER A 329 -11.18 18.46 -23.43
CA SER A 329 -12.19 19.41 -23.85
C SER A 329 -12.49 20.17 -22.57
N THR A 330 -11.63 21.13 -22.23
CA THR A 330 -12.06 22.33 -21.55
C THR A 330 -12.96 22.91 -22.62
N ASN A 331 -14.24 22.52 -22.53
CA ASN A 331 -15.26 23.19 -23.31
C ASN A 331 -15.08 24.68 -23.00
N GLN A 332 -15.43 25.55 -23.95
CA GLN A 332 -15.43 26.98 -23.66
C GLN A 332 -16.24 27.29 -22.39
N ASP A 333 -17.22 26.43 -22.09
CA ASP A 333 -18.02 26.37 -20.86
C ASP A 333 -17.22 26.01 -19.58
N ASP A 334 -16.20 25.13 -19.65
CA ASP A 334 -15.38 24.74 -18.51
C ASP A 334 -14.41 25.87 -18.10
N ILE A 335 -13.93 26.66 -19.06
CA ILE A 335 -13.10 27.85 -18.79
C ILE A 335 -13.97 28.97 -18.20
N GLN A 336 -15.17 29.19 -18.76
CA GLN A 336 -16.15 30.13 -18.20
C GLN A 336 -16.60 29.75 -16.79
N SER A 337 -16.76 28.45 -16.50
CA SER A 337 -17.11 27.94 -15.18
C SER A 337 -16.01 28.24 -14.14
N ILE A 338 -14.74 28.08 -14.50
CA ILE A 338 -13.62 28.40 -13.58
C ILE A 338 -13.50 29.91 -13.37
N ASP A 339 -13.64 30.72 -14.42
CA ASP A 339 -13.61 32.19 -14.30
C ASP A 339 -14.73 32.72 -13.39
N SER A 340 -15.90 32.06 -13.38
CA SER A 340 -17.02 32.41 -12.48
C SER A 340 -16.77 32.04 -11.01
N LEU A 341 -15.83 31.14 -10.74
CA LEU A 341 -15.47 30.67 -9.39
C LEU A 341 -14.29 31.46 -8.78
N LEU A 342 -13.67 32.38 -9.52
CA LEU A 342 -12.54 33.15 -9.02
C LEU A 342 -13.01 34.17 -7.98
N LEU A 343 -12.39 34.12 -6.81
CA LEU A 343 -12.61 35.07 -5.71
C LEU A 343 -11.32 35.85 -5.45
N ASP A 344 -11.46 37.16 -5.22
CA ASP A 344 -10.32 38.02 -4.93
C ASP A 344 -9.73 37.73 -3.54
N LEU A 345 -8.40 37.75 -3.44
CA LEU A 345 -7.69 37.53 -2.18
C LEU A 345 -8.08 38.55 -1.11
N SER A 346 -8.37 39.79 -1.51
CA SER A 346 -8.86 40.84 -0.59
C SER A 346 -10.19 40.46 0.05
N THR A 347 -11.10 39.86 -0.73
CA THR A 347 -12.40 39.40 -0.24
C THR A 347 -12.23 38.29 0.78
N LEU A 348 -11.35 37.31 0.50
CA LEU A 348 -11.10 36.21 1.42
C LEU A 348 -10.34 36.64 2.68
N ARG A 349 -9.43 37.61 2.58
CA ARG A 349 -8.79 38.23 3.75
C ARG A 349 -9.81 38.95 4.61
N ALA A 350 -10.72 39.73 4.03
CA ALA A 350 -11.78 40.40 4.79
C ALA A 350 -12.70 39.37 5.45
N ALA A 351 -13.12 38.33 4.72
CA ALA A 351 -14.03 37.30 5.20
C ALA A 351 -13.47 36.46 6.36
N THR A 352 -12.14 36.25 6.39
CA THR A 352 -11.46 35.39 7.38
C THR A 352 -10.75 36.17 8.48
N ASP A 353 -10.94 37.49 8.55
CA ASP A 353 -10.16 38.38 9.43
C ASP A 353 -8.65 38.19 9.26
N ASN A 354 -8.20 38.32 8.02
CA ASN A 354 -6.83 38.11 7.55
C ASN A 354 -6.25 36.74 7.95
N PHE A 355 -7.04 35.68 7.81
CA PHE A 355 -6.68 34.32 8.21
C PHE A 355 -6.30 34.22 9.71
N SER A 356 -7.04 34.93 10.57
CA SER A 356 -6.80 34.91 12.02
C SER A 356 -6.86 33.48 12.56
N GLU A 357 -5.97 33.16 13.50
CA GLU A 357 -5.97 31.86 14.19
C GLU A 357 -7.27 31.60 14.96
N SER A 358 -8.01 32.64 15.37
CA SER A 358 -9.34 32.49 15.98
C SER A 358 -10.38 31.89 15.03
N ASN A 359 -10.17 32.05 13.71
CA ASN A 359 -11.04 31.51 12.67
C ASN A 359 -10.55 30.15 12.15
N LYS A 360 -9.44 29.61 12.67
CA LYS A 360 -8.89 28.34 12.20
C LYS A 360 -9.78 27.17 12.61
N LEU A 361 -10.24 26.41 11.61
CA LEU A 361 -11.06 25.23 11.79
C LEU A 361 -10.23 23.97 11.99
N GLY A 362 -9.05 23.91 11.36
CA GLY A 362 -8.11 22.80 11.46
C GLY A 362 -6.88 23.00 10.58
N GLU A 363 -5.87 22.17 10.78
CA GLU A 363 -4.64 22.14 9.98
C GLU A 363 -4.20 20.70 9.76
N GLY A 364 -3.77 20.38 8.53
CA GLY A 364 -3.27 19.06 8.16
C GLY A 364 -2.15 19.14 7.13
N GLY A 365 -1.74 17.99 6.59
CA GLY A 365 -0.66 17.91 5.59
C GLY A 365 -0.90 18.72 4.31
N PHE A 366 -2.16 19.13 4.08
CA PHE A 366 -2.60 19.87 2.90
C PHE A 366 -2.77 21.38 3.14
N GLY A 367 -2.54 21.85 4.37
CA GLY A 367 -2.64 23.26 4.75
C GLY A 367 -3.68 23.52 5.85
N SER A 368 -3.93 24.80 6.09
CA SER A 368 -4.84 25.28 7.14
C SER A 368 -6.21 25.64 6.56
N VAL A 369 -7.28 25.34 7.30
CA VAL A 369 -8.66 25.67 6.94
C VAL A 369 -9.20 26.72 7.89
N TYR A 370 -9.76 27.80 7.36
CA TYR A 370 -10.30 28.92 8.12
C TYR A 370 -11.80 29.10 7.86
N LYS A 371 -12.56 29.42 8.90
CA LYS A 371 -13.92 29.91 8.78
C LYS A 371 -13.89 31.34 8.25
N GLY A 372 -14.81 31.67 7.36
CA GLY A 372 -15.03 33.04 6.94
C GLY A 372 -16.50 33.33 6.71
N VAL A 373 -16.82 34.62 6.61
CA VAL A 373 -18.16 35.11 6.25
C VAL A 373 -17.99 36.10 5.11
N LEU A 374 -18.56 35.78 3.95
CA LEU A 374 -18.58 36.70 2.81
C LEU A 374 -19.46 37.92 3.12
N SER A 375 -19.28 39.02 2.38
CA SER A 375 -20.04 40.26 2.57
C SER A 375 -21.56 40.08 2.47
N GLU A 376 -22.01 39.05 1.77
CA GLU A 376 -23.42 38.68 1.60
C GLU A 376 -23.98 37.85 2.78
N GLY A 377 -23.15 37.55 3.79
CA GLY A 377 -23.51 36.76 4.97
C GLY A 377 -23.32 35.25 4.81
N GLN A 378 -22.88 34.79 3.64
CA GLN A 378 -22.60 33.37 3.41
C GLN A 378 -21.38 32.90 4.21
N GLU A 379 -21.56 31.90 5.07
CA GLU A 379 -20.47 31.25 5.79
C GLU A 379 -19.71 30.29 4.87
N ILE A 380 -18.36 30.39 4.91
CA ILE A 380 -17.45 29.63 4.05
C ILE A 380 -16.33 28.98 4.86
N ALA A 381 -15.74 27.93 4.29
CA ALA A 381 -14.50 27.32 4.74
C ALA A 381 -13.40 27.52 3.70
N VAL A 382 -12.34 28.25 4.06
CA VAL A 382 -11.21 28.59 3.18
C VAL A 382 -10.03 27.69 3.50
N LYS A 383 -9.76 26.72 2.63
CA LYS A 383 -8.58 25.84 2.68
C LYS A 383 -7.41 26.53 1.98
N ARG A 384 -6.44 26.98 2.77
CA ARG A 384 -5.20 27.60 2.32
C ARG A 384 -4.13 26.53 2.12
N LEU A 385 -3.79 26.25 0.87
CA LEU A 385 -2.86 25.18 0.53
C LEU A 385 -1.43 25.53 0.91
N SER A 386 -0.71 24.55 1.47
CA SER A 386 0.69 24.74 1.86
C SER A 386 1.59 25.02 0.64
N GLN A 387 2.49 26.00 0.76
CA GLN A 387 3.42 26.38 -0.31
C GLN A 387 4.66 25.48 -0.39
N THR A 388 4.93 24.65 0.63
CA THR A 388 6.18 23.88 0.76
C THR A 388 6.12 22.49 0.12
N SER A 389 4.94 22.01 -0.32
CA SER A 389 4.80 20.69 -0.93
C SER A 389 4.56 20.78 -2.45
N MET A 390 5.35 20.04 -3.23
CA MET A 390 5.08 19.84 -4.67
C MET A 390 3.71 19.17 -4.90
N GLN A 391 3.24 18.42 -3.89
CA GLN A 391 1.98 17.71 -3.87
C GLN A 391 0.76 18.65 -3.87
N GLY A 392 0.79 19.77 -3.13
CA GLY A 392 -0.35 20.70 -3.05
C GLY A 392 -0.73 21.37 -4.38
N VAL A 393 0.19 21.45 -5.34
CA VAL A 393 -0.09 22.01 -6.68
C VAL A 393 -0.82 21.00 -7.58
N GLU A 394 -0.51 19.70 -7.49
CA GLU A 394 -1.24 18.67 -8.23
C GLU A 394 -2.62 18.41 -7.64
N GLU A 395 -2.75 18.46 -6.32
CA GLU A 395 -4.02 18.38 -5.61
C GLU A 395 -4.93 19.55 -5.96
N LEU A 396 -4.41 20.79 -5.98
CA LEU A 396 -5.16 21.96 -6.44
C LEU A 396 -5.74 21.74 -7.84
N LYS A 397 -4.91 21.29 -8.80
CA LYS A 397 -5.37 21.03 -10.17
C LYS A 397 -6.46 19.96 -10.21
N THR A 398 -6.33 18.94 -9.36
CA THR A 398 -7.28 17.84 -9.27
C THR A 398 -8.60 18.32 -8.68
N GLU A 399 -8.59 19.02 -7.54
CA GLU A 399 -9.79 19.58 -6.90
C GLU A 399 -10.46 20.63 -7.78
N LEU A 400 -9.72 21.50 -8.47
CA LEU A 400 -10.28 22.51 -9.38
C LEU A 400 -11.03 21.87 -10.57
N VAL A 401 -10.43 20.86 -11.19
CA VAL A 401 -11.02 20.19 -12.37
C VAL A 401 -12.20 19.29 -11.99
N LEU A 402 -12.14 18.67 -10.81
CA LEU A 402 -13.17 17.75 -10.33
C LEU A 402 -14.35 18.47 -9.70
N VAL A 403 -14.10 19.32 -8.70
CA VAL A 403 -15.17 19.82 -7.83
C VAL A 403 -16.03 20.87 -8.54
N ALA A 404 -15.49 21.59 -9.54
CA ALA A 404 -16.30 22.45 -10.41
C ALA A 404 -17.40 21.70 -11.18
N LYS A 405 -17.22 20.38 -11.40
CA LYS A 405 -18.16 19.53 -12.14
C LYS A 405 -19.04 18.64 -11.26
N LEU A 406 -18.77 18.59 -9.96
CA LEU A 406 -19.46 17.72 -9.03
C LEU A 406 -20.56 18.49 -8.30
N GLN A 407 -21.80 18.11 -8.55
CA GLN A 407 -22.96 18.67 -7.84
C GLN A 407 -23.82 17.52 -7.33
N HIS A 408 -23.74 17.27 -6.02
CA HIS A 408 -24.53 16.25 -5.38
C HIS A 408 -24.71 16.59 -3.89
N LYS A 409 -25.90 16.33 -3.35
CA LYS A 409 -26.26 16.66 -1.95
C LYS A 409 -25.37 16.01 -0.88
N ASN A 410 -24.66 14.93 -1.23
CA ASN A 410 -23.74 14.21 -0.35
C ASN A 410 -22.26 14.42 -0.68
N LEU A 411 -21.92 15.45 -1.47
CA LEU A 411 -20.55 15.91 -1.70
C LEU A 411 -20.45 17.37 -1.27
N VAL A 412 -19.28 17.78 -0.75
CA VAL A 412 -19.06 19.18 -0.37
C VAL A 412 -18.94 20.05 -1.61
N THR A 413 -19.64 21.17 -1.61
CA THR A 413 -19.69 22.11 -2.74
C THR A 413 -18.52 23.09 -2.67
N LEU A 414 -17.77 23.21 -3.76
CA LEU A 414 -16.80 24.29 -3.94
C LEU A 414 -17.56 25.57 -4.31
N VAL A 415 -17.37 26.60 -3.51
CA VAL A 415 -17.94 27.94 -3.70
C VAL A 415 -17.04 28.79 -4.60
N GLY A 416 -15.72 28.65 -4.47
CA GLY A 416 -14.78 29.42 -5.29
C GLY A 416 -13.32 29.06 -5.05
N VAL A 417 -12.44 29.71 -5.81
CA VAL A 417 -10.99 29.50 -5.78
C VAL A 417 -10.28 30.85 -5.89
N CYS A 418 -9.17 31.01 -5.17
CA CYS A 418 -8.29 32.17 -5.32
C CYS A 418 -6.89 31.71 -5.72
N LEU A 419 -6.40 32.24 -6.83
CA LEU A 419 -5.11 31.93 -7.44
C LEU A 419 -4.29 33.22 -7.65
N GLU A 420 -4.10 34.00 -6.58
CA GLU A 420 -3.38 35.28 -6.64
C GLU A 420 -1.95 35.16 -6.09
N GLY A 421 -0.96 35.52 -6.93
CA GLY A 421 0.45 35.53 -6.54
C GLY A 421 0.94 34.14 -6.11
N GLN A 422 1.28 33.99 -4.83
CA GLN A 422 1.69 32.71 -4.23
C GLN A 422 0.56 32.00 -3.48
N GLU A 423 -0.58 32.66 -3.28
CA GLU A 423 -1.72 32.11 -2.56
C GLU A 423 -2.53 31.18 -3.46
N LYS A 424 -2.85 30.00 -2.92
CA LYS A 424 -3.69 28.99 -3.56
C LYS A 424 -4.75 28.59 -2.54
N LEU A 425 -5.95 29.10 -2.71
CA LEU A 425 -7.04 28.93 -1.75
C LEU A 425 -8.22 28.24 -2.43
N LEU A 426 -8.81 27.28 -1.74
CA LEU A 426 -10.05 26.63 -2.12
C LEU A 426 -11.13 27.00 -1.11
N VAL A 427 -12.29 27.44 -1.59
CA VAL A 427 -13.38 27.95 -0.78
C VAL A 427 -14.56 27.02 -0.90
N TYR A 428 -14.99 26.45 0.22
CA TYR A 428 -16.10 25.51 0.31
C TYR A 428 -17.25 26.10 1.14
N GLU A 429 -18.43 25.49 1.02
CA GLU A 429 -19.50 25.72 1.99
C GLU A 429 -19.04 25.36 3.42
N TYR A 430 -19.43 26.18 4.40
CA TYR A 430 -19.12 25.90 5.80
C TYR A 430 -20.01 24.77 6.35
N MET A 431 -19.38 23.80 7.02
CA MET A 431 -20.05 22.64 7.61
C MET A 431 -20.07 22.77 9.14
N PRO A 432 -21.19 23.16 9.76
CA PRO A 432 -21.23 23.56 11.17
C PRO A 432 -20.95 22.42 12.15
N ASN A 433 -21.33 21.18 11.80
CA ASN A 433 -21.09 20.00 12.64
C ASN A 433 -19.73 19.34 12.35
N ARG A 434 -18.84 20.02 11.59
CA ARG A 434 -17.47 19.59 11.29
C ARG A 434 -17.42 18.18 10.69
N SER A 435 -16.33 17.46 10.88
CA SER A 435 -16.11 16.11 10.34
C SER A 435 -16.66 15.03 11.28
N LEU A 436 -17.08 13.91 10.69
CA LEU A 436 -17.71 12.79 11.40
C LEU A 436 -16.83 12.23 12.51
N ASP A 437 -15.52 12.17 12.32
CA ASP A 437 -14.58 11.71 13.36
C ASP A 437 -14.62 12.56 14.64
N THR A 438 -14.81 13.89 14.51
CA THR A 438 -14.92 14.81 15.66
C THR A 438 -16.19 14.65 16.48
N VAL A 439 -17.17 13.92 15.95
CA VAL A 439 -18.44 13.62 16.62
C VAL A 439 -18.48 12.14 17.04
N LEU A 440 -18.11 11.22 16.15
CA LEU A 440 -18.20 9.78 16.34
C LEU A 440 -17.23 9.25 17.40
N PHE A 441 -16.04 9.85 17.54
CA PHE A 441 -15.01 9.39 18.49
C PHE A 441 -14.88 10.26 19.74
N ASP A 442 -15.71 11.30 19.85
CA ASP A 442 -15.78 12.16 21.03
C ASP A 442 -16.78 11.58 22.04
N SER A 443 -16.35 11.37 23.29
CA SER A 443 -17.15 10.68 24.31
C SER A 443 -18.48 11.35 24.65
N GLU A 444 -18.58 12.67 24.49
CA GLU A 444 -19.78 13.44 24.77
C GLU A 444 -20.64 13.58 23.51
N LYS A 445 -20.05 14.05 22.41
CA LYS A 445 -20.78 14.32 21.16
C LYS A 445 -21.26 13.06 20.45
N ARG A 446 -20.62 11.92 20.67
CA ARG A 446 -21.07 10.63 20.09
C ARG A 446 -22.48 10.27 20.51
N ARG A 447 -22.95 10.76 21.66
CA ARG A 447 -24.33 10.58 22.15
C ARG A 447 -25.35 11.31 21.28
N ASP A 448 -24.93 12.35 20.55
CA ASP A 448 -25.79 13.08 19.63
C ASP A 448 -26.03 12.31 18.32
N LEU A 449 -25.23 11.28 18.03
CA LEU A 449 -25.37 10.37 16.89
C LEU A 449 -26.18 9.13 17.26
N ASP A 450 -27.49 9.30 17.38
CA ASP A 450 -28.42 8.18 17.47
C ASP A 450 -28.34 7.26 16.25
N TRP A 451 -28.96 6.07 16.36
CA TRP A 451 -28.93 5.07 15.30
C TRP A 451 -29.50 5.58 13.96
N GLY A 452 -30.56 6.41 14.02
CA GLY A 452 -31.18 6.99 12.83
C GLY A 452 -30.24 7.93 12.09
N LYS A 453 -29.49 8.78 12.82
CA LYS A 453 -28.46 9.65 12.26
C LYS A 453 -27.30 8.83 11.69
N ARG A 454 -26.83 7.78 12.37
CA ARG A 454 -25.78 6.88 11.84
C ARG A 454 -26.20 6.23 10.52
N LEU A 455 -27.43 5.72 10.45
CA LEU A 455 -27.99 5.20 9.19
C LEU A 455 -28.09 6.27 8.11
N LYS A 456 -28.52 7.48 8.46
CA LYS A 456 -28.59 8.61 7.54
C LYS A 456 -27.22 8.95 6.96
N ILE A 457 -26.18 8.91 7.80
CA ILE A 457 -24.78 9.12 7.44
C ILE A 457 -24.31 8.01 6.48
N VAL A 458 -24.46 6.74 6.86
CA VAL A 458 -24.07 5.58 6.02
C VAL A 458 -24.71 5.65 4.63
N ASN A 459 -26.03 5.86 4.58
CA ASN A 459 -26.78 5.97 3.33
C ASN A 459 -26.34 7.18 2.49
N GLY A 460 -26.05 8.32 3.13
CA GLY A 460 -25.60 9.51 2.41
C GLY A 460 -24.20 9.33 1.81
N VAL A 461 -23.26 8.74 2.55
CA VAL A 461 -21.92 8.44 2.04
C VAL A 461 -21.99 7.43 0.89
N ALA A 462 -22.79 6.37 1.03
CA ALA A 462 -22.96 5.36 -0.02
C ALA A 462 -23.54 5.96 -1.32
N ARG A 463 -24.53 6.87 -1.22
CA ARG A 463 -25.04 7.63 -2.36
C ARG A 463 -24.00 8.58 -2.97
N GLY A 464 -23.21 9.26 -2.13
CA GLY A 464 -22.13 10.13 -2.60
C GLY A 464 -21.09 9.36 -3.42
N LEU A 465 -20.67 8.18 -2.97
CA LEU A 465 -19.73 7.34 -3.71
C LEU A 465 -20.33 6.74 -4.98
N GLN A 466 -21.59 6.27 -4.95
CA GLN A 466 -22.26 5.81 -6.16
C GLN A 466 -22.26 6.90 -7.22
N TYR A 467 -22.58 8.15 -6.84
CA TYR A 467 -22.54 9.27 -7.77
C TYR A 467 -21.15 9.45 -8.39
N LEU A 468 -20.08 9.39 -7.59
CA LEU A 468 -18.71 9.48 -8.10
C LEU A 468 -18.34 8.33 -9.05
N HIS A 469 -18.81 7.11 -8.77
CA HIS A 469 -18.41 5.91 -9.50
C HIS A 469 -19.24 5.64 -10.76
N GLU A 470 -20.53 6.00 -10.73
CA GLU A 470 -21.54 5.49 -11.66
C GLU A 470 -22.40 6.61 -12.29
N ASP A 471 -22.84 7.62 -11.52
CA ASP A 471 -23.86 8.58 -11.99
C ASP A 471 -23.28 9.93 -12.48
N SER A 472 -22.03 10.24 -12.16
CA SER A 472 -21.36 11.46 -12.61
C SER A 472 -20.89 11.34 -14.06
N GLN A 473 -20.67 12.49 -14.72
CA GLN A 473 -20.23 12.53 -16.12
C GLN A 473 -18.89 11.82 -16.36
N LEU A 474 -18.03 11.80 -15.34
CA LEU A 474 -16.73 11.15 -15.36
C LEU A 474 -16.64 10.24 -14.14
N ARG A 475 -16.23 8.99 -14.35
CA ARG A 475 -16.00 8.07 -13.23
C ARG A 475 -14.80 8.57 -12.40
N ILE A 476 -15.02 8.77 -11.11
CA ILE A 476 -14.03 9.32 -10.17
C ILE A 476 -13.81 8.33 -9.04
N VAL A 477 -12.54 8.03 -8.73
CA VAL A 477 -12.14 7.27 -7.54
C VAL A 477 -11.58 8.24 -6.51
N HIS A 478 -12.12 8.24 -5.29
CA HIS A 478 -11.80 9.17 -4.21
C HIS A 478 -10.41 8.91 -3.60
N ARG A 479 -10.07 7.64 -3.34
CA ARG A 479 -8.79 7.14 -2.79
C ARG A 479 -8.44 7.53 -1.35
N ASP A 480 -9.13 8.50 -0.75
CA ASP A 480 -8.92 8.87 0.66
C ASP A 480 -10.24 9.03 1.44
N LEU A 481 -11.18 8.11 1.25
CA LEU A 481 -12.41 8.10 2.04
C LEU A 481 -12.12 7.63 3.48
N LYS A 482 -12.54 8.43 4.47
CA LYS A 482 -12.36 8.17 5.90
C LYS A 482 -13.31 9.04 6.72
N ALA A 483 -13.44 8.78 8.02
CA ALA A 483 -14.34 9.54 8.89
C ALA A 483 -14.03 11.05 8.92
N SER A 484 -12.76 11.45 8.92
CA SER A 484 -12.39 12.88 8.88
C SER A 484 -12.66 13.59 7.55
N ASN A 485 -12.90 12.85 6.47
CA ASN A 485 -13.26 13.39 5.16
C ASN A 485 -14.77 13.37 4.90
N VAL A 486 -15.59 12.99 5.89
CA VAL A 486 -17.06 13.11 5.84
C VAL A 486 -17.49 14.26 6.73
N LEU A 487 -17.95 15.36 6.15
CA LEU A 487 -18.43 16.53 6.88
C LEU A 487 -19.94 16.46 7.13
N LEU A 488 -20.41 17.10 8.19
CA LEU A 488 -21.80 17.10 8.62
C LEU A 488 -22.38 18.52 8.58
N ASP A 489 -23.52 18.67 7.89
CA ASP A 489 -24.27 19.93 7.90
C ASP A 489 -25.09 20.08 9.19
N SER A 490 -25.86 21.17 9.32
CA SER A 490 -26.67 21.46 10.51
C SER A 490 -27.65 20.34 10.88
N ASP A 491 -28.15 19.59 9.89
CA ASP A 491 -29.11 18.49 10.08
C ASP A 491 -28.42 17.12 10.15
N CYS A 492 -27.10 17.10 10.34
CA CYS A 492 -26.25 15.90 10.29
C CYS A 492 -26.39 15.10 8.98
N ASN A 493 -26.66 15.77 7.85
CA ASN A 493 -26.48 15.12 6.54
C ASN A 493 -24.99 15.02 6.22
N PRO A 494 -24.51 13.87 5.70
CA PRO A 494 -23.11 13.70 5.35
C PRO A 494 -22.79 14.31 3.99
N LYS A 495 -21.61 14.91 3.89
CA LYS A 495 -20.99 15.34 2.62
C LYS A 495 -19.54 14.87 2.56
N ILE A 496 -19.19 14.15 1.49
CA ILE A 496 -17.81 13.71 1.24
C ILE A 496 -16.97 14.91 0.79
N SER A 497 -15.76 15.02 1.33
CA SER A 497 -14.82 16.12 1.12
C SER A 497 -13.41 15.60 0.81
N ASP A 498 -12.51 16.52 0.46
CA ASP A 498 -11.07 16.28 0.22
C ASP A 498 -10.78 15.37 -0.99
N PHE A 499 -10.91 15.98 -2.18
CA PHE A 499 -10.73 15.31 -3.47
C PHE A 499 -9.30 15.44 -3.99
N GLY A 500 -8.35 15.91 -3.18
CA GLY A 500 -6.95 16.12 -3.58
C GLY A 500 -6.29 14.88 -4.19
N LEU A 501 -6.64 13.69 -3.68
CA LEU A 501 -6.09 12.42 -4.15
C LEU A 501 -6.93 11.73 -5.24
N ALA A 502 -8.09 12.31 -5.59
CA ALA A 502 -9.04 11.69 -6.49
C ALA A 502 -8.48 11.53 -7.91
N LYS A 503 -8.95 10.51 -8.63
CA LYS A 503 -8.51 10.21 -9.99
C LYS A 503 -9.69 9.97 -10.92
N LEU A 504 -9.58 10.50 -12.13
CA LEU A 504 -10.52 10.32 -13.23
C LEU A 504 -10.21 9.02 -13.97
N PHE A 505 -11.23 8.23 -14.25
CA PHE A 505 -11.16 7.15 -15.22
C PHE A 505 -11.72 7.58 -16.58
N GLY A 506 -11.07 7.11 -17.64
CA GLY A 506 -11.68 7.08 -18.97
C GLY A 506 -12.89 6.13 -18.98
N TRP A 507 -13.81 6.33 -19.93
CA TRP A 507 -15.07 5.58 -20.03
C TRP A 507 -14.89 4.05 -20.05
N ASP A 508 -13.74 3.57 -20.54
CA ASP A 508 -13.37 2.15 -20.68
C ASP A 508 -12.47 1.62 -19.54
N GLN A 509 -12.03 2.47 -18.62
CA GLN A 509 -11.11 2.07 -17.54
C GLN A 509 -11.88 1.62 -16.29
N SER A 510 -11.59 0.39 -15.86
CA SER A 510 -12.12 -0.19 -14.60
C SER A 510 -11.10 -0.15 -13.45
N GLN A 511 -9.81 -0.07 -13.77
CA GLN A 511 -8.69 -0.09 -12.82
C GLN A 511 -7.49 0.67 -13.41
N ALA A 512 -6.68 1.31 -12.55
CA ALA A 512 -5.38 1.82 -12.93
C ALA A 512 -4.33 1.56 -11.83
N VAL A 513 -3.07 1.85 -12.17
CA VAL A 513 -1.91 1.68 -11.30
C VAL A 513 -1.21 3.02 -11.14
N THR A 514 -0.84 3.37 -9.92
CA THR A 514 -0.03 4.54 -9.60
C THR A 514 1.27 4.12 -8.92
N SER A 515 2.38 4.81 -9.23
CA SER A 515 3.63 4.70 -8.50
C SER A 515 3.63 5.50 -7.20
N HIS A 516 2.71 6.46 -7.06
CA HIS A 516 2.55 7.29 -5.86
C HIS A 516 1.31 6.85 -5.08
N ILE A 517 1.54 6.05 -4.03
CA ILE A 517 0.52 5.57 -3.11
C ILE A 517 0.33 6.64 -2.03
N ALA A 518 -0.90 7.15 -1.91
CA ALA A 518 -1.27 8.17 -0.94
C ALA A 518 -2.70 7.93 -0.46
N GLY A 519 -2.97 8.21 0.81
CA GLY A 519 -4.25 7.93 1.46
C GLY A 519 -4.03 7.57 2.92
N THR A 520 -5.11 7.31 3.64
CA THR A 520 -5.05 7.06 5.08
C THR A 520 -4.95 5.58 5.40
N TYR A 521 -3.91 5.19 6.16
CA TYR A 521 -3.73 3.83 6.65
C TYR A 521 -4.93 3.37 7.49
N GLY A 522 -5.30 2.10 7.38
CA GLY A 522 -6.54 1.53 7.94
C GLY A 522 -7.73 1.58 6.98
N TYR A 523 -7.77 2.57 6.06
CA TYR A 523 -8.83 2.68 5.05
C TYR A 523 -8.39 2.25 3.66
N MET A 524 -7.08 2.13 3.41
CA MET A 524 -6.55 1.73 2.10
C MET A 524 -6.77 0.23 1.84
N ALA A 525 -7.32 -0.08 0.67
CA ALA A 525 -7.47 -1.46 0.22
C ALA A 525 -6.09 -2.15 0.04
N PRO A 526 -5.97 -3.47 0.30
CA PRO A 526 -4.69 -4.19 0.22
C PRO A 526 -4.00 -4.05 -1.14
N GLU A 527 -4.72 -4.22 -2.24
CA GLU A 527 -4.18 -4.12 -3.60
C GLU A 527 -3.65 -2.71 -3.91
N TYR A 528 -4.29 -1.69 -3.33
CA TYR A 528 -3.87 -0.31 -3.48
C TYR A 528 -2.64 0.00 -2.64
N ALA A 529 -2.65 -0.39 -1.36
CA ALA A 529 -1.54 -0.18 -0.44
C ALA A 529 -0.27 -0.96 -0.85
N MET A 530 -0.43 -2.17 -1.41
CA MET A 530 0.68 -3.05 -1.75
C MET A 530 1.22 -2.84 -3.16
N ARG A 531 0.34 -2.54 -4.14
CA ARG A 531 0.69 -2.55 -5.57
C ARG A 531 0.39 -1.23 -6.27
N GLY A 532 -0.17 -0.24 -5.57
CA GLY A 532 -0.64 1.01 -6.16
C GLY A 532 -1.83 0.81 -7.11
N GLN A 533 -2.51 -0.33 -7.07
CA GLN A 533 -3.66 -0.62 -7.91
C GLN A 533 -4.91 -0.02 -7.29
N TYR A 534 -5.55 0.94 -7.96
CA TYR A 534 -6.76 1.57 -7.46
C TYR A 534 -7.92 1.39 -8.45
N SER A 535 -9.12 1.29 -7.90
CA SER A 535 -10.38 1.21 -8.64
C SER A 535 -11.54 1.69 -7.77
N VAL A 536 -12.75 1.69 -8.31
CA VAL A 536 -13.99 1.91 -7.52
C VAL A 536 -14.13 0.89 -6.38
N LYS A 537 -13.52 -0.31 -6.50
CA LYS A 537 -13.52 -1.33 -5.46
C LYS A 537 -12.56 -1.00 -4.30
N SER A 538 -11.58 -0.13 -4.53
CA SER A 538 -10.71 0.37 -3.47
C SER A 538 -11.44 1.38 -2.59
N ASP A 539 -12.29 2.24 -3.17
CA ASP A 539 -13.20 3.11 -2.41
C ASP A 539 -14.29 2.31 -1.67
N ALA A 540 -14.79 1.22 -2.27
CA ALA A 540 -15.73 0.31 -1.59
C ALA A 540 -15.10 -0.29 -0.32
N PHE A 541 -13.81 -0.67 -0.36
CA PHE A 541 -13.08 -1.12 0.83
C PHE A 541 -13.03 -0.02 1.91
N SER A 542 -12.63 1.19 1.55
CA SER A 542 -12.60 2.32 2.49
C SER A 542 -13.98 2.62 3.10
N PHE A 543 -15.05 2.47 2.30
CA PHE A 543 -16.42 2.58 2.78
C PHE A 543 -16.77 1.48 3.78
N GLY A 544 -16.35 0.25 3.54
CA GLY A 544 -16.55 -0.87 4.46
C GLY A 544 -15.94 -0.62 5.84
N VAL A 545 -14.70 -0.12 5.88
CA VAL A 545 -14.03 0.28 7.12
C VAL A 545 -14.81 1.39 7.83
N LEU A 546 -15.14 2.46 7.09
CA LEU A 546 -15.92 3.59 7.63
C LEU A 546 -17.29 3.16 8.17
N LEU A 547 -17.98 2.25 7.49
CA LEU A 547 -19.24 1.68 7.93
C LEU A 547 -19.09 0.95 9.27
N LEU A 548 -18.05 0.13 9.40
CA LEU A 548 -17.75 -0.59 10.64
C LEU A 548 -17.42 0.37 11.79
N GLU A 549 -16.69 1.46 11.53
CA GLU A 549 -16.44 2.51 12.52
C GLU A 549 -17.74 3.18 12.98
N ILE A 550 -18.64 3.52 12.04
CA ILE A 550 -19.91 4.18 12.35
C ILE A 550 -20.79 3.31 13.24
N VAL A 551 -20.91 2.01 12.94
CA VAL A 551 -21.80 1.12 13.70
C VAL A 551 -21.24 0.74 15.06
N THR A 552 -19.91 0.59 15.17
CA THR A 552 -19.25 0.22 16.43
C THR A 552 -18.92 1.43 17.32
N GLY A 553 -18.82 2.63 16.74
CA GLY A 553 -18.29 3.80 17.43
C GLY A 553 -16.80 3.68 17.80
N ARG A 554 -16.11 2.69 17.22
CA ARG A 554 -14.69 2.40 17.47
C ARG A 554 -13.89 2.84 16.26
N LYS A 555 -12.75 3.48 16.51
CA LYS A 555 -11.85 3.91 15.45
C LYS A 555 -11.04 2.71 14.97
N SER A 556 -10.89 2.56 13.66
CA SER A 556 -10.06 1.54 13.02
C SER A 556 -8.57 1.70 13.35
N SER A 557 -8.18 2.85 13.90
CA SER A 557 -6.81 3.23 14.27
C SER A 557 -6.75 3.74 15.71
N ASN A 558 -7.00 2.88 16.70
CA ASN A 558 -6.74 3.20 18.10
C ASN A 558 -5.30 2.79 18.48
N PHE A 559 -4.37 3.73 18.35
CA PHE A 559 -3.09 3.76 19.08
C PHE A 559 -3.22 4.53 20.41
N ALA A 560 -4.43 4.70 20.94
CA ALA A 560 -4.69 5.43 22.18
C ALA A 560 -5.52 4.56 23.14
N ASP A 561 -4.93 4.31 24.31
CA ASP A 561 -5.52 3.88 25.57
C ASP A 561 -6.38 2.61 25.58
N SER A 562 -5.73 1.45 25.50
CA SER A 562 -5.99 0.29 26.37
C SER A 562 -5.11 -0.89 25.94
N GLU A 563 -4.69 -1.71 26.90
CA GLU A 563 -3.84 -2.90 26.75
C GLU A 563 -4.50 -4.05 25.95
N GLN A 564 -5.53 -3.77 25.13
CA GLN A 564 -6.40 -4.72 24.43
C GLN A 564 -6.85 -4.22 23.03
N SER A 565 -6.03 -3.46 22.30
CA SER A 565 -6.42 -2.93 20.98
C SER A 565 -6.33 -4.01 19.88
N ILE A 566 -7.34 -4.86 19.81
CA ILE A 566 -7.60 -5.72 18.65
C ILE A 566 -7.92 -4.82 17.45
N ASP A 567 -7.27 -5.08 16.30
CA ASP A 567 -7.58 -4.45 15.01
C ASP A 567 -9.11 -4.52 14.74
N LEU A 568 -9.75 -3.40 14.38
CA LEU A 568 -11.21 -3.31 14.28
C LEU A 568 -11.79 -4.39 13.37
N LEU A 569 -11.13 -4.68 12.24
CA LEU A 569 -11.58 -5.71 11.31
C LEU A 569 -11.47 -7.11 11.93
N SER A 570 -10.42 -7.38 12.69
CA SER A 570 -10.24 -8.61 13.47
C SER A 570 -11.33 -8.80 14.53
N LEU A 571 -11.60 -7.76 15.31
CA LEU A 571 -12.64 -7.77 16.34
C LEU A 571 -14.02 -8.00 15.72
N VAL A 572 -14.35 -7.26 14.66
CA VAL A 572 -15.62 -7.43 13.95
C VAL A 572 -15.76 -8.84 13.37
N TRP A 573 -14.67 -9.37 12.79
CA TRP A 573 -14.67 -10.72 12.23
C TRP A 573 -14.89 -11.80 13.29
N GLU A 574 -14.25 -11.68 14.45
CA GLU A 574 -14.42 -12.59 15.58
C GLU A 574 -15.90 -12.64 16.00
N HIS A 575 -16.48 -11.50 16.35
CA HIS A 575 -17.89 -11.38 16.73
C HIS A 575 -18.87 -11.83 15.63
N TRP A 576 -18.51 -11.65 14.35
CA TRP A 576 -19.28 -12.19 13.23
C TRP A 576 -19.29 -13.72 13.24
N THR A 577 -18.13 -14.36 13.42
CA THR A 577 -18.00 -15.82 13.41
C THR A 577 -18.56 -16.50 14.66
N THR A 578 -18.54 -15.84 15.81
CA THR A 578 -19.12 -16.33 17.07
C THR A 578 -20.62 -16.04 17.18
N GLY A 579 -21.19 -15.24 16.27
CA GLY A 579 -22.59 -14.84 16.30
C GLY A 579 -22.92 -13.79 17.36
N THR A 580 -21.93 -13.11 17.91
CA THR A 580 -22.07 -12.11 18.99
C THR A 580 -21.95 -10.66 18.48
N VAL A 581 -22.39 -10.40 17.24
CA VAL A 581 -22.30 -9.07 16.59
C VAL A 581 -22.97 -7.95 17.41
N GLU A 582 -24.03 -8.26 18.15
CA GLU A 582 -24.74 -7.27 18.97
C GLU A 582 -23.85 -6.69 20.10
N GLU A 583 -22.84 -7.43 20.55
CA GLU A 583 -21.87 -6.96 21.56
C GLU A 583 -20.92 -5.88 21.03
N LEU A 584 -20.82 -5.73 19.70
CA LEU A 584 -20.05 -4.66 19.07
C LEU A 584 -20.77 -3.31 19.12
N ALA A 585 -22.03 -3.28 19.57
CA ALA A 585 -22.85 -2.08 19.52
C ALA A 585 -22.22 -0.99 20.38
N ASP A 586 -22.19 0.22 19.87
CA ASP A 586 -21.68 1.36 20.62
C ASP A 586 -22.48 1.54 21.94
N PRO A 587 -21.82 1.49 23.12
CA PRO A 587 -22.49 1.64 24.40
C PRO A 587 -23.32 2.93 24.52
N SER A 588 -22.95 3.99 23.79
CA SER A 588 -23.70 5.26 23.81
C SER A 588 -25.07 5.17 23.15
N LEU A 589 -25.37 4.09 22.42
CA LEU A 589 -26.67 3.84 21.81
C LEU A 589 -27.69 3.24 22.79
N GLY A 590 -27.26 2.84 24.01
CA GLY A 590 -28.16 2.45 25.10
C GLY A 590 -29.19 1.37 24.74
N GLY A 591 -28.80 0.38 23.93
CA GLY A 591 -29.68 -0.71 23.47
C GLY A 591 -30.73 -0.33 22.43
N ARG A 592 -30.65 0.88 21.85
CA ARG A 592 -31.60 1.38 20.83
C ARG A 592 -31.22 1.01 19.38
N SER A 593 -30.15 0.23 19.18
CA SER A 593 -29.78 -0.31 17.89
C SER A 593 -30.66 -1.53 17.55
N PRO A 594 -31.43 -1.53 16.46
CA PRO A 594 -32.17 -2.72 16.04
C PRO A 594 -31.17 -3.82 15.64
N GLY A 595 -31.07 -4.89 16.44
CA GLY A 595 -30.07 -5.96 16.25
C GLY A 595 -30.03 -6.52 14.82
N GLY A 596 -31.19 -6.73 14.19
CA GLY A 596 -31.27 -7.15 12.79
C GLY A 596 -30.71 -6.14 11.77
N GLN A 597 -30.84 -4.84 12.02
CA GLN A 597 -30.21 -3.82 11.17
C GLN A 597 -28.70 -3.75 11.40
N MET A 598 -28.25 -3.90 12.66
CA MET A 598 -26.83 -3.92 12.97
C MET A 598 -26.12 -5.10 12.30
N LEU A 599 -26.67 -6.30 12.42
CA LEU A 599 -26.17 -7.50 11.75
C LEU A 599 -26.06 -7.30 10.24
N LYS A 600 -27.08 -6.67 9.64
CA LYS A 600 -27.10 -6.34 8.21
C LYS A 600 -25.99 -5.37 7.83
N LEU A 601 -25.78 -4.29 8.58
CA LEU A 601 -24.72 -3.31 8.29
C LEU A 601 -23.32 -3.91 8.48
N VAL A 602 -23.11 -4.72 9.51
CA VAL A 602 -21.83 -5.42 9.73
C VAL A 602 -21.56 -6.39 8.59
N ASN A 603 -22.56 -7.14 8.12
CA ASN A 603 -22.41 -8.01 6.95
C ASN A 603 -22.00 -7.19 5.70
N ILE A 604 -22.71 -6.09 5.41
CA ILE A 604 -22.36 -5.20 4.28
C ILE A 604 -20.93 -4.66 4.44
N GLY A 605 -20.54 -4.24 5.64
CA GLY A 605 -19.17 -3.79 5.94
C GLY A 605 -18.13 -4.86 5.62
N LEU A 606 -18.36 -6.09 6.08
CA LEU A 606 -17.50 -7.24 5.80
C LEU A 606 -17.43 -7.60 4.31
N LEU A 607 -18.55 -7.54 3.58
CA LEU A 607 -18.57 -7.72 2.11
C LEU A 607 -17.78 -6.62 1.40
N CYS A 608 -17.75 -5.40 1.93
CA CYS A 608 -16.97 -4.31 1.37
C CYS A 608 -15.46 -4.46 1.60
N VAL A 609 -15.03 -5.10 2.69
CA VAL A 609 -13.59 -5.26 3.05
C VAL A 609 -12.99 -6.61 2.65
N GLN A 610 -13.60 -7.31 1.70
CA GLN A 610 -13.06 -8.58 1.17
C GLN A 610 -11.67 -8.37 0.55
N ASP A 611 -10.79 -9.37 0.66
CA ASP A 611 -9.42 -9.29 0.14
C ASP A 611 -9.41 -9.02 -1.37
N ASN A 612 -10.08 -9.89 -2.12
CA ASN A 612 -10.17 -9.81 -3.55
C ASN A 612 -11.15 -8.68 -3.96
N PRO A 613 -10.70 -7.68 -4.73
CA PRO A 613 -11.56 -6.59 -5.19
C PRO A 613 -12.77 -7.04 -6.00
N ALA A 614 -12.70 -8.20 -6.65
CA ALA A 614 -13.82 -8.75 -7.42
C ALA A 614 -15.02 -9.10 -6.53
N ASP A 615 -14.76 -9.56 -5.31
CA ASP A 615 -15.78 -10.01 -4.36
C ASP A 615 -16.47 -8.86 -3.61
N ARG A 616 -15.90 -7.65 -3.67
CA ARG A 616 -16.49 -6.45 -3.08
C ARG A 616 -17.69 -5.96 -3.91
N PRO A 617 -18.82 -5.57 -3.30
CA PRO A 617 -19.96 -5.01 -4.04
C PRO A 617 -19.61 -3.65 -4.67
N THR A 618 -20.35 -3.28 -5.72
CA THR A 618 -20.36 -1.88 -6.22
C THR A 618 -21.16 -0.99 -5.27
N MET A 619 -20.96 0.32 -5.33
CA MET A 619 -21.70 1.24 -4.46
C MET A 619 -23.20 1.30 -4.77
N SER A 620 -23.62 1.10 -6.02
CA SER A 620 -25.03 0.85 -6.35
C SER A 620 -25.59 -0.40 -5.68
N THR A 621 -24.83 -1.50 -5.68
CA THR A 621 -25.23 -2.74 -5.01
C THR A 621 -25.34 -2.51 -3.49
N VAL A 622 -24.39 -1.80 -2.90
CA VAL A 622 -24.43 -1.39 -1.48
C VAL A 622 -25.70 -0.57 -1.19
N ASN A 623 -26.05 0.40 -2.02
CA ASN A 623 -27.28 1.21 -1.82
C ASN A 623 -28.57 0.36 -1.91
N VAL A 624 -28.61 -0.63 -2.79
CA VAL A 624 -29.72 -1.61 -2.85
C VAL A 624 -29.76 -2.46 -1.58
N MET A 625 -28.60 -2.96 -1.13
CA MET A 625 -28.48 -3.72 0.12
C MET A 625 -28.94 -2.90 1.32
N LEU A 626 -28.54 -1.63 1.43
CA LEU A 626 -28.94 -0.75 2.53
C LEU A 626 -30.45 -0.47 2.55
N SER A 627 -31.05 -0.21 1.38
CA SER A 627 -32.46 0.19 1.26
C SER A 627 -33.46 -0.97 1.31
N SER A 628 -33.09 -2.16 0.84
CA SER A 628 -34.03 -3.30 0.77
C SER A 628 -34.02 -4.17 2.03
N SER A 629 -35.20 -4.50 2.54
CA SER A 629 -35.37 -5.48 3.63
C SER A 629 -35.43 -6.93 3.16
N THR A 630 -35.45 -7.18 1.84
CA THR A 630 -35.71 -8.51 1.25
C THR A 630 -34.52 -9.10 0.49
N VAL A 631 -33.43 -8.36 0.33
CA VAL A 631 -32.21 -8.86 -0.33
C VAL A 631 -31.48 -9.81 0.60
N SER A 632 -31.32 -11.06 0.16
CA SER A 632 -30.45 -12.02 0.83
C SER A 632 -28.99 -11.61 0.64
N LEU A 633 -28.27 -11.41 1.74
CA LEU A 633 -26.84 -11.08 1.71
C LEU A 633 -26.01 -12.36 1.69
N GLN A 634 -24.96 -12.38 0.86
CA GLN A 634 -23.99 -13.47 0.85
C GLN A 634 -23.20 -13.49 2.16
N ALA A 635 -22.66 -14.66 2.52
CA ALA A 635 -21.76 -14.78 3.65
C ALA A 635 -20.39 -14.17 3.28
N PRO A 636 -19.84 -13.24 4.08
CA PRO A 636 -18.52 -12.68 3.82
C PRO A 636 -17.41 -13.69 4.16
N SER A 637 -16.25 -13.55 3.52
CA SER A 637 -15.02 -14.27 3.89
C SER A 637 -14.12 -13.41 4.79
N ARG A 638 -13.11 -14.05 5.42
CA ARG A 638 -12.23 -13.40 6.40
C ARG A 638 -11.40 -12.27 5.75
N PRO A 639 -11.39 -11.04 6.30
CA PRO A 639 -10.54 -9.95 5.81
C PRO A 639 -9.03 -10.22 6.02
N THR A 640 -8.19 -9.74 5.11
CA THR A 640 -6.72 -9.98 5.09
C THR A 640 -5.94 -9.32 6.22
N PHE A 641 -6.46 -8.25 6.81
CA PHE A 641 -5.75 -7.49 7.86
C PHE A 641 -5.86 -8.10 9.26
N CYS A 642 -6.41 -9.32 9.40
CA CYS A 642 -6.46 -9.97 10.71
C CYS A 642 -5.06 -10.42 11.19
N VAL A 643 -4.46 -9.66 12.10
CA VAL A 643 -3.20 -10.03 12.77
C VAL A 643 -3.51 -11.05 13.86
N GLY A 644 -3.18 -12.32 13.63
CA GLY A 644 -3.03 -13.28 14.73
C GLY A 644 -1.66 -13.11 15.37
N GLU A 645 -1.61 -12.78 16.66
CA GLU A 645 -0.39 -12.97 17.45
C GLU A 645 -0.01 -14.45 17.45
N MET A 646 1.26 -14.72 17.19
CA MET A 646 1.82 -16.07 17.27
C MET A 646 2.15 -16.35 18.74
N GLU A 647 1.14 -16.70 19.54
CA GLU A 647 1.38 -17.32 20.83
C GLU A 647 1.88 -18.77 20.61
N GLY A 648 3.00 -19.10 21.26
CA GLY A 648 3.57 -20.44 21.23
C GLY A 648 5.09 -20.48 21.02
N PHE A 649 5.86 -19.68 21.75
CA PHE A 649 7.32 -19.84 21.85
C PHE A 649 7.76 -19.87 23.32
N SER A 650 7.19 -20.80 24.07
CA SER A 650 7.75 -21.26 25.35
C SER A 650 7.53 -22.75 25.47
N GLY A 651 8.40 -23.54 24.87
CA GLY A 651 8.35 -24.99 25.01
C GLY A 651 9.07 -25.76 23.91
N MET A 652 10.37 -25.50 23.69
CA MET A 652 11.24 -26.48 23.02
C MET A 652 12.72 -26.11 23.17
N TYR A 653 13.23 -26.20 24.39
CA TYR A 653 14.65 -26.42 24.65
C TYR A 653 14.77 -27.55 25.67
N SER A 654 14.61 -28.78 25.16
CA SER A 654 14.88 -30.10 25.75
C SER A 654 14.24 -31.07 24.74
N GLU A 655 14.88 -31.98 24.01
CA GLU A 655 16.20 -32.58 24.00
C GLU A 655 16.50 -33.00 22.53
N ALA A 656 17.77 -33.11 22.17
CA ALA A 656 18.19 -33.71 20.91
C ALA A 656 18.02 -35.25 20.97
N PRO A 657 17.55 -35.93 19.91
CA PRO A 657 17.48 -37.38 19.91
C PRO A 657 18.82 -37.99 19.46
N TYR A 658 19.50 -38.68 20.37
CA TYR A 658 20.48 -39.69 20.02
C TYR A 658 19.75 -41.02 19.74
N LEU A 659 20.10 -41.62 18.59
CA LEU A 659 19.74 -42.98 18.19
C LEU A 659 20.45 -44.02 19.08
N MET A 660 19.69 -44.94 19.69
CA MET A 660 20.05 -46.37 19.76
C MET A 660 18.93 -47.24 20.34
N GLY A 661 18.53 -48.27 19.58
CA GLY A 661 18.58 -49.66 20.03
C GLY A 661 17.62 -50.22 21.09
N SER A 662 16.76 -51.14 20.62
CA SER A 662 16.42 -52.44 21.23
C SER A 662 15.23 -52.60 22.20
N GLN A 663 14.28 -53.41 21.70
CA GLN A 663 13.58 -54.55 22.32
C GLN A 663 12.85 -54.44 23.68
N SER A 664 11.55 -54.78 23.58
CA SER A 664 10.82 -55.80 24.38
C SER A 664 10.00 -55.39 25.61
N GLN A 665 8.70 -55.68 25.46
CA GLN A 665 7.86 -56.52 26.33
C GLN A 665 7.11 -55.96 27.57
N TYR A 666 5.84 -56.39 27.63
CA TYR A 666 4.84 -56.40 28.73
C TYR A 666 4.23 -55.04 29.15
N ALA A 667 2.97 -54.89 29.58
CA ALA A 667 1.69 -55.62 29.46
C ALA A 667 0.69 -54.88 30.38
N GLY A 668 -0.56 -54.70 29.95
CA GLY A 668 -1.79 -54.49 30.76
C GLY A 668 -1.87 -53.19 31.58
N ASP A 669 -3.03 -52.69 31.98
CA ASP A 669 -4.42 -52.97 31.62
C ASP A 669 -5.27 -51.83 32.20
N SER A 670 -6.53 -51.74 31.77
CA SER A 670 -7.67 -51.05 32.40
C SER A 670 -7.85 -49.52 32.23
N LYS A 671 -8.79 -49.18 31.35
CA LYS A 671 -9.85 -48.17 31.53
C LYS A 671 -11.09 -48.91 32.11
N PRO A 672 -12.27 -48.29 32.36
CA PRO A 672 -12.68 -46.89 32.60
C PRO A 672 -13.69 -46.75 33.78
N THR A 673 -14.06 -45.53 34.23
CA THR A 673 -15.48 -45.20 34.53
C THR A 673 -15.73 -43.69 34.67
N ALA A 674 -16.97 -43.29 34.39
CA ALA A 674 -17.45 -41.93 34.14
C ALA A 674 -18.56 -41.49 35.12
N MET A 675 -18.92 -40.20 35.00
CA MET A 675 -20.18 -39.49 35.36
C MET A 675 -20.25 -38.62 36.63
N SER A 676 -20.15 -37.29 36.43
CA SER A 676 -21.13 -36.18 36.64
C SER A 676 -22.18 -36.21 37.78
N PRO A 677 -22.92 -35.10 38.07
CA PRO A 677 -22.61 -33.66 38.19
C PRO A 677 -23.26 -33.06 39.48
N ASN A 678 -23.18 -31.73 39.72
CA ASN A 678 -24.34 -30.91 40.16
C ASN A 678 -24.02 -29.41 40.30
N GLU A 679 -25.00 -28.61 39.90
CA GLU A 679 -25.13 -27.15 40.09
C GLU A 679 -25.87 -26.77 41.39
N ASP A 680 -25.66 -25.51 41.80
CA ASP A 680 -26.57 -24.56 42.46
C ASP A 680 -27.21 -24.92 43.82
N SER A 681 -27.46 -24.00 44.75
CA SER A 681 -27.20 -22.57 45.02
C SER A 681 -27.77 -22.36 46.44
N LEU A 682 -27.33 -21.37 47.22
CA LEU A 682 -28.19 -20.51 48.07
C LEU A 682 -27.41 -19.64 49.07
N THR A 683 -28.01 -18.47 49.25
CA THR A 683 -27.63 -17.21 49.87
C THR A 683 -27.94 -17.09 51.37
N GLU A 684 -27.16 -16.18 51.99
CA GLU A 684 -27.52 -15.19 53.03
C GLU A 684 -27.73 -15.53 54.53
N LEU A 685 -26.96 -14.76 55.33
CA LEU A 685 -27.28 -13.98 56.54
C LEU A 685 -27.72 -14.66 57.86
N GLU A 686 -26.80 -14.54 58.84
CA GLU A 686 -27.01 -14.44 60.31
C GLU A 686 -27.97 -13.27 60.72
N PRO A 687 -28.32 -13.08 62.02
CA PRO A 687 -28.44 -14.02 63.15
C PRO A 687 -29.73 -13.82 63.99
N ARG A 688 -30.11 -14.84 64.78
CA ARG A 688 -30.34 -14.76 66.24
C ARG A 688 -30.61 -16.13 66.85
#